data_AF-A0A418KP49-F1
#
_entry.id   AF-A0A418KP49-F1
#
_cell.length_a   1.000
_cell.length_b   1.000
_cell.length_c   1.000
_cell.angle_alpha   90.00
_cell.angle_beta   90.00
_cell.angle_gamma   90.00
#
_symmetry.space_group_name_H-M   'P 1'
#
loop_
_entity.id
_entity.type
_entity.pdbx_description
1 polymer ?
#
loop_
_entity_poly.entity_id
_entity_poly.type
_entity_poly.pdbx_seq_one_letter_code
_entity_poly.pdbx_strand_id
1 'polypeptide(L)'
;MGYCMADAPIEVHDHAPVSPTEIPVAEDSGHLLYARGFLLTSSPVTAPVDHWRRARLGAWYLAYDPRNALTVASTDDGVWVALIGLALDLNGLSADRSAVVRSLLTARRRGRLAYLAAIDDLVGRFVVIDGDGTATRLQTDATAMRSVFYASASLPRVVAGHAQLVAEVAGADRSGFAAGGWLTDHGAYCLPGRATPYAGVAQLTPNTELELESREVHRVYPRTAPEPASVDETVDELRELLQGQVRELAARTPLMTSLTAGMDSRTTLAVTRPVHESVRYFTYSLRYGAHVDNAGHALDLTTARTLAGGLRLDHQVVIVGGTVEDEGLRRVMARNSQRIHNRGLAAAYLTDLPADRLHLRSNLFEIGRAYYRAQRRERPELTPETMAAILCKKNATDPDVVAEFAAFVADTGHTRFDGYDPYDLFYWEHRSGVWLSTVYLESDLAHDTYTVLNSRRIYGLLLGVPLESRIRGDVYLGLLRSMWPELLDWPVNGRPRAPESPRASSPRAAAPARAVAPTPTFDTRHQLAVQEHPDVERFELAVPAGVSRHRIVLEPNDPRGRRDEPLSLEAMVAARDSANLLVVFHGATDRAKYEHPRFEWQSTLAEFDASVLYLADPVLALAPDITLGWYVGTSAVDVSRHCARLVERLAGMLSATRVIMTGTSGGGFAALAASRLVPGSIAVPFAPQTTVSRYYKRRVRDYLTLAFPDHELEAVPALFADRLDMVEQYAKATDNYVYYVQNLRDAFHIREHLVPFAAAAGITGVGGTSADGSRMIVLEDLREGHGPPPKAQFVEQLVKARKFLTQRAADRTS
;
A
#
# COMPACT_ATOMS: atom_id res chain seq x y z
N MET A 1 35.65 -0.42 51.74
CA MET A 1 36.86 -0.28 50.89
C MET A 1 36.49 -0.72 49.49
N GLY A 2 36.08 0.24 48.65
CA GLY A 2 35.78 -0.01 47.25
C GLY A 2 37.08 -0.06 46.47
N TYR A 3 37.45 -1.25 45.99
CA TYR A 3 38.46 -1.36 44.95
C TYR A 3 37.85 -0.75 43.68
N CYS A 4 38.31 0.44 43.34
CA CYS A 4 38.18 0.99 42.01
C CYS A 4 38.94 0.02 41.09
N MET A 5 38.22 -0.88 40.40
CA MET A 5 38.82 -1.69 39.36
C MET A 5 39.31 -0.70 38.31
N ALA A 6 40.64 -0.52 38.23
CA ALA A 6 41.25 0.17 37.11
C ALA A 6 40.73 -0.48 35.82
N ASP A 7 40.20 0.34 34.90
CA ASP A 7 39.68 -0.16 33.64
C ASP A 7 40.79 -0.90 32.90
N ALA A 8 40.66 -2.23 32.79
CA ALA A 8 41.53 -3.03 31.95
C ALA A 8 41.55 -2.41 30.55
N PRO A 9 42.73 -2.27 29.92
CA PRO A 9 42.85 -1.63 28.63
C PRO A 9 41.95 -2.36 27.61
N ILE A 10 41.13 -1.60 26.89
CA ILE A 10 40.29 -2.15 25.82
C ILE A 10 41.12 -2.23 24.54
N GLU A 11 41.35 -3.45 24.08
CA GLU A 11 41.91 -3.71 22.75
C GLU A 11 40.79 -3.68 21.71
N VAL A 12 41.08 -3.13 20.52
CA VAL A 12 40.12 -3.09 19.40
C VAL A 12 40.79 -3.59 18.14
N HIS A 13 40.14 -4.57 17.50
CA HIS A 13 40.49 -5.07 16.19
C HIS A 13 39.40 -4.66 15.19
N ASP A 14 39.75 -3.78 14.24
CA ASP A 14 38.84 -3.32 13.19
C ASP A 14 39.19 -3.97 11.85
N HIS A 15 38.27 -4.78 11.32
CA HIS A 15 38.32 -5.30 9.97
C HIS A 15 37.39 -4.46 9.09
N ALA A 16 37.96 -3.48 8.42
CA ALA A 16 37.25 -2.60 7.50
C ALA A 16 36.53 -3.39 6.38
N PRO A 17 35.37 -2.89 5.91
CA PRO A 17 34.64 -3.52 4.82
C PRO A 17 35.43 -3.40 3.51
N VAL A 18 35.31 -4.41 2.65
CA VAL A 18 35.85 -4.42 1.29
C VAL A 18 34.80 -3.83 0.35
N SER A 19 35.24 -2.98 -0.60
CA SER A 19 34.33 -2.40 -1.58
C SER A 19 33.68 -3.52 -2.41
N PRO A 20 32.38 -3.44 -2.75
CA PRO A 20 31.75 -4.41 -3.64
C PRO A 20 32.48 -4.55 -4.98
N THR A 21 33.13 -3.49 -5.46
CA THR A 21 33.91 -3.47 -6.71
C THR A 21 35.26 -4.19 -6.62
N GLU A 22 35.73 -4.49 -5.40
CA GLU A 22 36.99 -5.20 -5.15
C GLU A 22 36.78 -6.71 -4.95
N ILE A 23 35.53 -7.17 -4.86
CA ILE A 23 35.23 -8.60 -4.76
C ILE A 23 35.41 -9.26 -6.14
N PRO A 24 36.21 -10.33 -6.26
CA PRO A 24 36.39 -11.02 -7.53
C PRO A 24 35.06 -11.51 -8.12
N VAL A 25 34.75 -11.07 -9.34
CA VAL A 25 33.53 -11.46 -10.05
C VAL A 25 33.69 -12.87 -10.59
N ALA A 26 32.75 -13.76 -10.23
CA ALA A 26 32.64 -15.09 -10.78
C ALA A 26 31.64 -15.11 -11.96
N GLU A 27 31.96 -15.87 -13.02
CA GLU A 27 31.12 -15.97 -14.24
C GLU A 27 29.69 -16.45 -13.95
N ASP A 28 29.50 -17.29 -12.93
CA ASP A 28 28.21 -17.84 -12.53
C ASP A 28 27.47 -16.99 -11.48
N SER A 29 27.94 -15.76 -11.23
CA SER A 29 27.50 -14.88 -10.13
C SER A 29 27.74 -15.43 -8.72
N GLY A 30 28.50 -16.52 -8.54
CA GLY A 30 28.73 -17.17 -7.24
C GLY A 30 29.35 -16.27 -6.17
N HIS A 31 30.09 -15.23 -6.59
CA HIS A 31 30.62 -14.19 -5.72
C HIS A 31 29.56 -13.36 -4.97
N LEU A 32 28.28 -13.44 -5.37
CA LEU A 32 27.13 -12.81 -4.71
C LEU A 32 26.37 -13.77 -3.77
N LEU A 33 26.78 -15.04 -3.70
CA LEU A 33 26.15 -16.02 -2.82
C LEU A 33 26.31 -15.61 -1.36
N TYR A 34 25.17 -15.48 -0.68
CA TYR A 34 25.03 -15.01 0.69
C TYR A 34 25.69 -13.65 0.95
N ALA A 35 25.70 -12.76 -0.06
CA ALA A 35 26.28 -11.44 0.05
C ALA A 35 25.83 -10.71 1.33
N ARG A 36 26.79 -10.09 2.03
CA ARG A 36 26.64 -9.45 3.36
C ARG A 36 26.12 -10.39 4.44
N GLY A 37 26.36 -11.68 4.29
CA GLY A 37 26.07 -12.72 5.27
C GLY A 37 27.21 -12.97 6.25
N PHE A 38 26.88 -13.78 7.26
CA PHE A 38 27.84 -14.37 8.18
C PHE A 38 27.38 -15.79 8.54
N LEU A 39 28.30 -16.59 9.07
CA LEU A 39 28.12 -17.96 9.55
C LEU A 39 28.93 -18.14 10.82
N LEU A 40 28.28 -18.57 11.89
CA LEU A 40 28.85 -18.80 13.21
C LEU A 40 28.58 -20.25 13.63
N THR A 41 29.65 -20.96 13.99
CA THR A 41 29.60 -22.39 14.34
C THR A 41 30.47 -22.70 15.57
N SER A 42 30.13 -23.79 16.28
CA SER A 42 30.92 -24.26 17.43
C SER A 42 32.16 -25.09 17.04
N SER A 43 32.30 -25.41 15.76
CA SER A 43 33.43 -26.14 15.17
C SER A 43 33.94 -25.41 13.93
N PRO A 44 35.18 -25.64 13.48
CA PRO A 44 35.67 -25.07 12.22
C PRO A 44 34.72 -25.40 11.08
N VAL A 45 34.41 -24.41 10.24
CA VAL A 45 33.55 -24.57 9.07
C VAL A 45 34.22 -23.98 7.84
N THR A 46 33.99 -24.59 6.69
CA THR A 46 34.41 -24.04 5.39
C THR A 46 33.49 -22.89 5.03
N ALA A 47 34.08 -21.77 4.62
CA ALA A 47 33.28 -20.64 4.18
C ALA A 47 32.48 -21.00 2.91
N PRO A 48 31.26 -20.47 2.72
CA PRO A 48 30.44 -20.80 1.56
C PRO A 48 30.99 -20.24 0.25
N VAL A 49 31.85 -19.22 0.32
CA VAL A 49 32.50 -18.57 -0.83
C VAL A 49 33.94 -18.22 -0.46
N ASP A 50 34.87 -18.35 -1.40
CA ASP A 50 36.32 -18.24 -1.15
C ASP A 50 36.78 -16.88 -0.60
N HIS A 51 36.10 -15.79 -1.00
CA HIS A 51 36.48 -14.43 -0.55
C HIS A 51 36.03 -14.12 0.89
N TRP A 52 35.24 -14.99 1.53
CA TRP A 52 34.80 -14.78 2.90
C TRP A 52 35.97 -14.83 3.87
N ARG A 53 36.00 -13.87 4.80
CA ARG A 53 36.99 -13.82 5.87
C ARG A 53 36.59 -14.74 7.01
N ARG A 54 37.59 -15.19 7.76
CA ARG A 54 37.41 -16.04 8.95
C ARG A 54 37.99 -15.35 10.18
N ALA A 55 37.29 -15.46 11.30
CA ALA A 55 37.71 -14.91 12.58
C ALA A 55 37.28 -15.83 13.74
N ARG A 56 37.83 -15.58 14.92
CA ARG A 56 37.44 -16.23 16.18
C ARG A 56 36.74 -15.22 17.07
N LEU A 57 35.61 -15.62 17.63
CA LEU A 57 34.85 -14.84 18.62
C LEU A 57 34.66 -15.72 19.87
N GLY A 58 35.56 -15.59 20.85
CA GLY A 58 35.64 -16.51 21.97
C GLY A 58 35.79 -17.97 21.49
N ALA A 59 34.86 -18.84 21.89
CA ALA A 59 34.83 -20.25 21.48
C ALA A 59 34.32 -20.48 20.04
N TRP A 60 33.75 -19.45 19.40
CA TRP A 60 33.02 -19.59 18.14
C TRP A 60 33.91 -19.31 16.92
N TYR A 61 33.60 -20.00 15.83
CA TYR A 61 34.21 -19.80 14.52
C TYR A 61 33.29 -18.95 13.67
N LEU A 62 33.76 -17.79 13.23
CA LEU A 62 33.04 -16.88 12.35
C LEU A 62 33.61 -16.97 10.94
N ALA A 63 32.75 -17.17 9.95
CA ALA A 63 33.02 -16.84 8.55
C ALA A 63 32.05 -15.74 8.12
N TYR A 64 32.51 -14.72 7.40
CA TYR A 64 31.65 -13.61 6.98
C TYR A 64 32.06 -13.03 5.63
N ASP A 65 31.07 -12.48 4.92
CA ASP A 65 31.34 -11.70 3.72
C ASP A 65 32.05 -10.39 4.09
N PRO A 66 33.28 -10.14 3.61
CA PRO A 66 34.04 -8.93 3.91
C PRO A 66 33.40 -7.63 3.39
N ARG A 67 32.33 -7.68 2.60
CA ARG A 67 31.50 -6.49 2.32
C ARG A 67 30.87 -5.91 3.60
N ASN A 68 30.77 -6.69 4.68
CA ASN A 68 30.49 -6.20 6.03
C ASN A 68 31.79 -5.88 6.76
N ALA A 69 31.77 -4.80 7.56
CA ALA A 69 32.77 -4.59 8.58
C ALA A 69 32.61 -5.58 9.73
N LEU A 70 33.72 -5.99 10.34
CA LEU A 70 33.76 -6.68 11.63
C LEU A 70 34.67 -5.90 12.56
N THR A 71 34.14 -5.41 13.67
CA THR A 71 34.95 -4.72 14.68
C THR A 71 34.76 -5.42 16.02
N VAL A 72 35.85 -5.75 16.69
CA VAL A 72 35.85 -6.50 17.97
C VAL A 72 36.59 -5.68 19.01
N ALA A 73 35.97 -5.49 20.17
CA ALA A 73 36.61 -4.96 21.36
C ALA A 73 36.72 -6.06 22.41
N SER A 74 37.86 -6.14 23.10
CA SER A 74 38.09 -7.12 24.17
C SER A 74 38.90 -6.55 25.31
N THR A 75 38.79 -7.18 26.47
CA THR A 75 39.63 -6.96 27.66
C THR A 75 40.36 -8.25 28.05
N ASP A 76 41.48 -8.10 28.76
CA ASP A 76 42.33 -9.23 29.20
C ASP A 76 41.60 -10.22 30.13
N ASP A 77 40.53 -9.78 30.78
CA ASP A 77 39.66 -10.61 31.64
C ASP A 77 38.67 -11.49 30.86
N GLY A 78 38.72 -11.46 29.52
CA GLY A 78 37.95 -12.35 28.65
C GLY A 78 36.57 -11.84 28.24
N VAL A 79 36.20 -10.60 28.61
CA VAL A 79 34.97 -9.95 28.13
C VAL A 79 35.21 -9.32 26.76
N TRP A 80 34.29 -9.52 25.83
CA TRP A 80 34.40 -8.97 24.47
C TRP A 80 33.04 -8.63 23.87
N VAL A 81 33.06 -7.72 22.90
CA VAL A 81 31.92 -7.34 22.06
C VAL A 81 32.39 -7.29 20.61
N ALA A 82 31.66 -7.93 19.72
CA ALA A 82 31.84 -7.88 18.28
C ALA A 82 30.63 -7.24 17.60
N LEU A 83 30.89 -6.39 16.62
CA LEU A 83 29.89 -5.73 15.78
C LEU A 83 30.12 -6.12 14.32
N ILE A 84 29.10 -6.66 13.67
CA ILE A 84 29.09 -6.99 12.24
C ILE A 84 28.11 -6.06 11.52
N GLY A 85 28.59 -5.32 10.52
CA GLY A 85 27.79 -4.37 9.75
C GLY A 85 27.96 -2.92 10.17
N LEU A 86 26.96 -2.08 9.87
CA LEU A 86 27.03 -0.63 10.08
C LEU A 86 26.13 -0.22 11.26
N ALA A 87 26.73 0.41 12.27
CA ALA A 87 26.03 1.05 13.37
C ALA A 87 26.57 2.48 13.57
N LEU A 88 25.68 3.38 13.97
CA LEU A 88 25.97 4.75 14.36
C LEU A 88 25.40 4.97 15.76
N ASP A 89 26.20 5.54 16.65
CA ASP A 89 25.79 5.91 18.01
C ASP A 89 25.07 7.26 18.00
N LEU A 90 23.78 7.27 18.38
CA LEU A 90 22.96 8.49 18.37
C LEU A 90 23.39 9.52 19.43
N ASN A 91 24.12 9.12 20.48
CA ASN A 91 24.61 10.06 21.48
C ASN A 91 25.74 10.93 20.95
N GLY A 92 26.66 10.32 20.19
CA GLY A 92 27.78 11.01 19.56
C GLY A 92 27.55 11.43 18.11
N LEU A 93 26.43 10.99 17.50
CA LEU A 93 26.17 11.06 16.06
C LEU A 93 27.38 10.63 15.22
N SER A 94 27.98 9.50 15.61
CA SER A 94 29.23 9.01 15.03
C SER A 94 29.11 7.57 14.58
N ALA A 95 29.59 7.30 13.36
CA ALA A 95 29.73 5.96 12.79
C ALA A 95 31.18 5.44 12.89
N ASP A 96 31.99 6.01 13.80
CA ASP A 96 33.31 5.44 14.12
C ASP A 96 33.16 4.09 14.80
N ARG A 97 33.40 3.02 14.03
CA ARG A 97 33.27 1.63 14.49
C ARG A 97 34.09 1.34 15.75
N SER A 98 35.32 1.86 15.83
CA SER A 98 36.18 1.63 16.99
C SER A 98 35.63 2.30 18.24
N ALA A 99 35.12 3.53 18.11
CA ALA A 99 34.48 4.23 19.23
C ALA A 99 33.19 3.51 19.67
N VAL A 100 32.36 3.07 18.72
CA VAL A 100 31.11 2.35 19.01
C VAL A 100 31.38 1.06 19.79
N VAL A 101 32.29 0.18 19.33
CA VAL A 101 32.54 -1.08 20.04
C VAL A 101 33.20 -0.88 21.41
N ARG A 102 34.04 0.16 21.57
CA ARG A 102 34.60 0.54 22.88
C ARG A 102 33.51 0.98 23.85
N SER A 103 32.56 1.78 23.36
CA SER A 103 31.40 2.23 24.16
C SER A 103 30.55 1.04 24.60
N LEU A 104 30.24 0.13 23.67
CA LEU A 104 29.49 -1.10 23.96
C LEU A 104 30.20 -2.00 24.98
N LEU A 105 31.51 -2.25 24.83
CA LEU A 105 32.26 -3.06 25.79
C LEU A 105 32.34 -2.38 27.16
N THR A 106 32.54 -1.06 27.19
CA THR A 106 32.52 -0.28 28.44
C THR A 106 31.18 -0.41 29.15
N ALA A 107 30.07 -0.28 28.41
CA ALA A 107 28.73 -0.49 28.95
C ALA A 107 28.53 -1.94 29.42
N ARG A 108 29.03 -2.93 28.66
CA ARG A 108 28.97 -4.34 29.03
C ARG A 108 29.70 -4.69 30.31
N ARG A 109 30.83 -4.05 30.58
CA ARG A 109 31.58 -4.19 31.85
C ARG A 109 30.86 -3.54 33.03
N ARG A 110 30.03 -2.51 32.80
CA ARG A 110 29.16 -1.92 33.84
C ARG A 110 27.94 -2.79 34.15
N GLY A 111 27.56 -3.70 33.27
CA GLY A 111 26.52 -4.69 33.48
C GLY A 111 25.55 -4.84 32.30
N ARG A 112 24.69 -5.86 32.36
CA ARG A 112 23.80 -6.22 31.23
C ARG A 112 22.85 -5.09 30.85
N LEU A 113 22.24 -4.41 31.83
CA LEU A 113 21.29 -3.33 31.57
C LEU A 113 21.94 -2.12 30.89
N ALA A 114 23.17 -1.76 31.29
CA ALA A 114 23.91 -0.68 30.65
C ALA A 114 24.26 -1.01 29.20
N TYR A 115 24.63 -2.26 28.92
CA TYR A 115 24.86 -2.74 27.56
C TYR A 115 23.61 -2.69 26.68
N LEU A 116 22.47 -3.17 27.19
CA LEU A 116 21.21 -3.10 26.45
C LEU A 116 20.79 -1.65 26.16
N ALA A 117 20.96 -0.74 27.13
CA ALA A 117 20.71 0.69 26.91
C ALA A 117 21.62 1.27 25.82
N ALA A 118 22.92 0.92 25.82
CA ALA A 118 23.85 1.36 24.79
C ALA A 118 23.49 0.83 23.39
N ILE A 119 22.96 -0.40 23.28
CA ILE A 119 22.47 -0.94 22.00
C ILE A 119 21.22 -0.18 21.53
N ASP A 120 20.33 0.20 22.43
CA ASP A 120 19.09 0.90 22.09
C ASP A 120 19.33 2.29 21.46
N ASP A 121 20.47 2.91 21.80
CA ASP A 121 20.99 4.15 21.23
C ASP A 121 21.68 3.99 19.86
N LEU A 122 21.88 2.75 19.39
CA LEU A 122 22.43 2.51 18.07
C LEU A 122 21.34 2.58 16.99
N VAL A 123 21.73 3.10 15.83
CA VAL A 123 20.94 3.07 14.60
C VAL A 123 21.77 2.48 13.46
N GLY A 124 21.15 1.64 12.64
CA GLY A 124 21.80 1.10 11.45
C GLY A 124 21.33 -0.29 11.12
N ARG A 125 22.23 -1.13 10.59
CA ARG A 125 21.92 -2.48 10.16
C ARG A 125 23.09 -3.39 10.50
N PHE A 126 22.99 -4.01 11.68
CA PHE A 126 24.11 -4.69 12.32
C PHE A 126 23.65 -5.90 13.13
N VAL A 127 24.63 -6.75 13.47
CA VAL A 127 24.53 -7.78 14.50
C VAL A 127 25.58 -7.48 15.54
N VAL A 128 25.20 -7.54 16.81
CA VAL A 128 26.13 -7.40 17.94
C VAL A 128 26.20 -8.72 18.70
N ILE A 129 27.41 -9.14 19.04
CA ILE A 129 27.69 -10.39 19.75
C ILE A 129 28.57 -10.04 20.95
N ASP A 130 28.20 -10.51 22.13
CA ASP A 130 29.03 -10.35 23.34
C ASP A 130 29.31 -11.68 24.01
N GLY A 131 30.46 -11.76 24.69
CA GLY A 131 30.81 -12.91 25.51
C GLY A 131 31.67 -12.53 26.71
N ASP A 132 31.60 -13.34 27.75
CA ASP A 132 32.36 -13.17 29.00
C ASP A 132 33.02 -14.46 29.49
N GLY A 133 33.17 -15.44 28.58
CA GLY A 133 33.70 -16.77 28.89
C GLY A 133 32.68 -17.73 29.50
N THR A 134 31.50 -17.26 29.94
CA THR A 134 30.42 -18.11 30.46
C THR A 134 29.28 -18.30 29.46
N ALA A 135 28.85 -17.23 28.81
CA ALA A 135 27.80 -17.24 27.81
C ALA A 135 28.17 -16.33 26.65
N THR A 136 27.73 -16.69 25.45
CA THR A 136 27.81 -15.84 24.26
C THR A 136 26.40 -15.48 23.82
N ARG A 137 26.14 -14.18 23.64
CA ARG A 137 24.81 -13.70 23.25
C ARG A 137 24.89 -12.89 21.97
N LEU A 138 23.85 -13.02 21.15
CA LEU A 138 23.74 -12.35 19.87
C LEU A 138 22.42 -11.59 19.77
N GLN A 139 22.51 -10.33 19.33
CA GLN A 139 21.37 -9.47 19.04
C GLN A 139 21.46 -8.89 17.64
N THR A 140 20.31 -8.61 17.05
CA THR A 140 20.19 -7.85 15.81
C THR A 140 20.00 -6.35 16.11
N ASP A 141 20.08 -5.53 15.06
CA ASP A 141 19.57 -4.17 15.06
C ASP A 141 18.09 -4.09 15.50
N ALA A 142 17.61 -2.88 15.77
CA ALA A 142 16.29 -2.65 16.38
C ALA A 142 15.13 -3.34 15.66
N THR A 143 15.22 -3.60 14.35
CA THR A 143 14.14 -4.22 13.55
C THR A 143 14.57 -5.48 12.81
N ALA A 144 15.71 -6.08 13.18
CA ALA A 144 16.28 -7.28 12.56
C ALA A 144 16.44 -7.17 11.04
N MET A 145 16.76 -5.98 10.53
CA MET A 145 17.01 -5.79 9.10
C MET A 145 18.29 -6.52 8.68
N ARG A 146 19.30 -6.61 9.54
CA ARG A 146 20.34 -7.64 9.42
C ARG A 146 19.80 -8.93 10.02
N SER A 147 19.20 -9.76 9.17
CA SER A 147 18.52 -10.99 9.57
C SER A 147 19.48 -11.99 10.22
N VAL A 148 18.96 -12.77 11.16
CA VAL A 148 19.68 -13.86 11.82
C VAL A 148 18.77 -15.06 11.90
N PHE A 149 19.31 -16.21 11.52
CA PHE A 149 18.66 -17.51 11.60
C PHE A 149 19.54 -18.46 12.39
N TYR A 150 18.92 -19.40 13.09
CA TYR A 150 19.64 -20.34 13.92
C TYR A 150 18.98 -21.72 13.91
N ALA A 151 19.81 -22.75 14.12
CA ALA A 151 19.38 -24.13 14.17
C ALA A 151 18.89 -24.51 15.58
N SER A 152 17.71 -25.10 15.67
CA SER A 152 17.09 -25.59 16.91
C SER A 152 17.90 -26.73 17.52
N ALA A 153 17.62 -27.08 18.78
CA ALA A 153 18.40 -28.05 19.56
C ALA A 153 18.57 -29.44 18.90
N SER A 154 17.66 -29.84 18.01
CA SER A 154 17.73 -31.10 17.26
C SER A 154 18.81 -31.14 16.18
N LEU A 155 19.42 -30.00 15.86
CA LEU A 155 20.40 -29.83 14.80
C LEU A 155 21.77 -29.38 15.37
N PRO A 156 22.87 -29.48 14.60
CA PRO A 156 24.15 -28.87 14.95
C PRO A 156 24.03 -27.38 15.28
N ARG A 157 24.87 -26.86 16.19
CA ARG A 157 24.87 -25.43 16.57
C ARG A 157 25.39 -24.57 15.42
N VAL A 158 24.46 -23.97 14.71
CA VAL A 158 24.72 -23.08 13.57
C VAL A 158 23.85 -21.84 13.69
N VAL A 159 24.46 -20.68 13.48
CA VAL A 159 23.79 -19.39 13.35
C VAL A 159 24.31 -18.70 12.09
N ALA A 160 23.44 -18.13 11.27
CA ALA A 160 23.85 -17.44 10.05
C ALA A 160 22.90 -16.32 9.66
N GLY A 161 23.36 -15.44 8.77
CA GLY A 161 22.53 -14.36 8.22
C GLY A 161 21.42 -14.84 7.27
N HIS A 162 21.46 -16.11 6.84
CA HIS A 162 20.60 -16.68 5.81
C HIS A 162 20.03 -18.04 6.25
N ALA A 163 18.71 -18.22 6.14
CA ALA A 163 18.03 -19.46 6.55
C ALA A 163 18.57 -20.69 5.80
N GLN A 164 18.77 -20.58 4.49
CA GLN A 164 19.30 -21.67 3.68
C GLN A 164 20.74 -22.05 4.07
N LEU A 165 21.58 -21.07 4.43
CA LEU A 165 22.94 -21.34 4.87
C LEU A 165 22.95 -22.11 6.20
N VAL A 166 22.05 -21.77 7.14
CA VAL A 166 21.87 -22.58 8.35
C VAL A 166 21.46 -24.00 7.99
N ALA A 167 20.46 -24.15 7.12
CA ALA A 167 19.94 -25.47 6.73
C ALA A 167 21.01 -26.35 6.06
N GLU A 168 21.81 -25.79 5.16
CA GLU A 168 22.87 -26.51 4.46
C GLU A 168 23.98 -26.98 5.41
N VAL A 169 24.41 -26.12 6.33
CA VAL A 169 25.49 -26.46 7.28
C VAL A 169 25.00 -27.37 8.41
N ALA A 170 23.76 -27.19 8.85
CA ALA A 170 23.15 -27.99 9.92
C ALA A 170 22.57 -29.32 9.41
N GLY A 171 22.40 -29.50 8.09
CA GLY A 171 21.75 -30.67 7.51
C GLY A 171 20.24 -30.71 7.78
N ALA A 172 19.56 -29.57 7.72
CA ALA A 172 18.14 -29.46 7.98
C ALA A 172 17.28 -29.91 6.78
N ASP A 173 16.23 -30.68 7.06
CA ASP A 173 15.21 -31.05 6.08
C ASP A 173 14.27 -29.89 5.73
N ARG A 174 13.41 -30.07 4.73
CA ARG A 174 12.36 -29.12 4.38
C ARG A 174 11.21 -29.20 5.39
N SER A 175 10.67 -28.04 5.80
CA SER A 175 9.50 -27.97 6.70
C SER A 175 8.17 -28.08 5.94
N GLY A 176 7.04 -28.15 6.64
CA GLY A 176 5.71 -28.05 6.01
C GLY A 176 5.49 -26.73 5.25
N PHE A 177 6.20 -25.66 5.63
CA PHE A 177 6.17 -24.35 4.99
C PHE A 177 7.04 -24.27 3.71
N ALA A 178 7.74 -25.35 3.36
CA ALA A 178 8.55 -25.45 2.16
C ALA A 178 7.76 -25.56 0.86
N ALA A 179 6.47 -25.92 0.94
CA ALA A 179 5.65 -26.23 -0.21
C ALA A 179 5.54 -25.03 -1.15
N GLY A 180 5.82 -25.26 -2.44
CA GLY A 180 5.62 -24.24 -3.47
C GLY A 180 4.16 -23.79 -3.48
N GLY A 181 3.92 -22.48 -3.43
CA GLY A 181 2.56 -21.93 -3.41
C GLY A 181 1.97 -21.70 -2.01
N TRP A 182 2.62 -22.15 -0.92
CA TRP A 182 2.08 -22.03 0.45
C TRP A 182 1.56 -20.63 0.80
N LEU A 183 2.34 -19.58 0.48
CA LEU A 183 1.95 -18.18 0.70
C LEU A 183 0.69 -17.80 -0.07
N THR A 184 0.55 -18.26 -1.31
CA THR A 184 -0.60 -17.99 -2.17
C THR A 184 -1.85 -18.72 -1.67
N ASP A 185 -1.69 -19.97 -1.23
CA ASP A 185 -2.77 -20.81 -0.73
C ASP A 185 -3.38 -20.23 0.56
N HIS A 186 -2.54 -19.66 1.43
CA HIS A 186 -2.96 -19.00 2.67
C HIS A 186 -3.27 -17.50 2.48
N GLY A 187 -3.02 -16.94 1.29
CA GLY A 187 -3.08 -15.51 1.06
C GLY A 187 -2.21 -14.70 2.03
N ALA A 188 -1.10 -15.30 2.47
CA ALA A 188 -0.19 -14.77 3.48
C ALA A 188 0.93 -13.95 2.84
N TYR A 189 1.37 -12.90 3.53
CA TYR A 189 2.47 -12.06 3.04
C TYR A 189 3.86 -12.57 3.44
N CYS A 190 3.98 -13.40 4.47
CA CYS A 190 5.20 -14.12 4.87
C CYS A 190 4.83 -15.42 5.61
N LEU A 191 5.83 -16.16 6.10
CA LEU A 191 5.61 -17.34 6.95
C LEU A 191 5.18 -16.93 8.37
N PRO A 192 4.44 -17.79 9.10
CA PRO A 192 3.94 -17.51 10.44
C PRO A 192 5.03 -17.59 11.49
N GLY A 193 4.82 -16.88 12.61
CA GLY A 193 5.73 -16.88 13.75
C GLY A 193 7.18 -16.63 13.35
N ARG A 194 8.04 -17.62 13.60
CA ARG A 194 9.49 -17.59 13.30
C ARG A 194 9.89 -18.64 12.27
N ALA A 195 8.90 -19.21 11.59
CA ALA A 195 9.08 -20.34 10.70
C ALA A 195 9.93 -19.98 9.47
N THR A 196 10.65 -20.99 8.99
CA THR A 196 11.34 -20.96 7.71
C THR A 196 10.91 -22.18 6.86
N PRO A 197 11.26 -22.23 5.57
CA PRO A 197 11.09 -23.42 4.75
C PRO A 197 11.92 -24.65 5.17
N TYR A 198 12.68 -24.57 6.27
CA TYR A 198 13.56 -25.63 6.74
C TYR A 198 13.19 -26.04 8.16
N ALA A 199 13.04 -27.35 8.38
CA ALA A 199 12.66 -27.90 9.66
C ALA A 199 13.77 -27.65 10.69
N GLY A 200 13.40 -27.14 11.87
CA GLY A 200 14.37 -26.83 12.91
C GLY A 200 15.26 -25.61 12.62
N VAL A 201 14.96 -24.79 11.61
CA VAL A 201 15.64 -23.49 11.40
C VAL A 201 14.63 -22.38 11.69
N ALA A 202 14.97 -21.53 12.66
CA ALA A 202 14.13 -20.42 13.10
C ALA A 202 14.79 -19.07 12.85
N GLN A 203 13.98 -18.03 12.66
CA GLN A 203 14.43 -16.66 12.61
C GLN A 203 14.50 -16.03 14.01
N LEU A 204 15.58 -15.32 14.31
CA LEU A 204 15.67 -14.46 15.50
C LEU A 204 14.94 -13.14 15.21
N THR A 205 13.90 -12.84 15.98
CA THR A 205 13.04 -11.67 15.78
C THR A 205 13.59 -10.44 16.51
N PRO A 206 13.20 -9.22 16.10
CA PRO A 206 13.59 -7.99 16.78
C PRO A 206 13.31 -8.03 18.28
N ASN A 207 14.02 -7.20 19.03
CA ASN A 207 13.82 -6.99 20.46
C ASN A 207 14.02 -8.25 21.33
N THR A 208 14.69 -9.26 20.77
CA THR A 208 15.13 -10.46 21.44
C THR A 208 16.62 -10.68 21.23
N GLU A 209 17.22 -11.54 22.05
CA GLU A 209 18.59 -12.01 21.92
C GLU A 209 18.63 -13.53 21.96
N LEU A 210 19.65 -14.10 21.30
CA LEU A 210 19.92 -15.52 21.31
C LEU A 210 21.15 -15.78 22.19
N GLU A 211 21.01 -16.63 23.21
CA GLU A 211 22.16 -17.23 23.89
C GLU A 211 22.65 -18.43 23.09
N LEU A 212 23.88 -18.38 22.57
CA LEU A 212 24.34 -19.29 21.52
C LEU A 212 24.56 -20.72 22.03
N GLU A 213 24.99 -20.87 23.28
CA GLU A 213 25.30 -22.17 23.89
C GLU A 213 24.02 -22.99 24.12
N SER A 214 23.00 -22.37 24.73
CA SER A 214 21.71 -22.96 25.09
C SER A 214 20.68 -22.89 23.94
N ARG A 215 20.83 -21.91 23.04
CA ARG A 215 19.90 -21.57 21.95
C ARG A 215 18.57 -21.00 22.43
N GLU A 216 18.53 -20.53 23.67
CA GLU A 216 17.38 -19.86 24.25
C GLU A 216 17.26 -18.42 23.73
N VAL A 217 16.01 -17.99 23.54
CA VAL A 217 15.69 -16.63 23.12
C VAL A 217 15.22 -15.86 24.34
N HIS A 218 15.79 -14.69 24.57
CA HIS A 218 15.44 -13.82 25.68
C HIS A 218 14.95 -12.47 25.19
N ARG A 219 13.92 -11.93 25.84
CA ARG A 219 13.42 -10.58 25.59
C ARG A 219 14.43 -9.54 26.08
N VAL A 220 14.78 -8.56 25.23
CA VAL A 220 15.72 -7.48 25.61
C VAL A 220 15.10 -6.08 25.61
N TYR A 221 13.99 -5.89 24.93
CA TYR A 221 13.24 -4.63 24.83
C TYR A 221 11.77 -4.99 24.57
N PRO A 222 10.72 -4.25 24.95
CA PRO A 222 10.77 -3.12 25.85
C PRO A 222 11.08 -3.60 27.28
N ARG A 223 11.77 -2.74 28.03
CA ARG A 223 12.07 -2.97 29.45
C ARG A 223 11.25 -2.03 30.34
N THR A 224 10.85 -0.89 29.80
CA THR A 224 10.04 0.15 30.44
C THR A 224 9.06 0.71 29.41
N ALA A 225 7.96 1.30 29.88
CA ALA A 225 7.03 2.05 29.03
C ALA A 225 7.76 3.18 28.29
N PRO A 226 7.30 3.56 27.08
CA PRO A 226 7.84 4.72 26.40
C PRO A 226 7.41 5.99 27.14
N GLU A 227 8.32 6.95 27.26
CA GLU A 227 8.01 8.25 27.86
C GLU A 227 6.99 9.00 26.99
N PRO A 228 5.87 9.50 27.56
CA PRO A 228 4.93 10.32 26.81
C PRO A 228 5.57 11.58 26.25
N ALA A 229 5.38 11.85 24.96
CA ALA A 229 5.96 13.02 24.28
C ALA A 229 4.92 13.74 23.43
N SER A 230 5.04 15.06 23.31
CA SER A 230 4.23 15.82 22.35
C SER A 230 4.75 15.63 20.92
N VAL A 231 3.90 15.96 19.95
CA VAL A 231 4.29 15.92 18.53
C VAL A 231 5.44 16.87 18.26
N ASP A 232 5.40 18.08 18.80
CA ASP A 232 6.39 19.12 18.50
C ASP A 232 7.77 18.78 19.11
N GLU A 233 7.82 18.32 20.36
CA GLU A 233 9.06 17.83 21.00
C GLU A 233 9.68 16.67 20.22
N THR A 234 8.83 15.71 19.79
CA THR A 234 9.28 14.56 19.00
C THR A 234 9.81 15.00 17.64
N VAL A 235 9.17 15.97 16.98
CA VAL A 235 9.63 16.51 15.69
C VAL A 235 10.99 17.20 15.83
N ASP A 236 11.21 17.96 16.90
CA ASP A 236 12.46 18.68 17.12
C ASP A 236 13.61 17.70 17.39
N GLU A 237 13.43 16.72 18.29
CA GLU A 237 14.48 15.72 18.56
C GLU A 237 14.76 14.84 17.33
N LEU A 238 13.72 14.34 16.66
CA LEU A 238 13.93 13.51 15.46
C LEU A 238 14.58 14.29 14.32
N ARG A 239 14.30 15.59 14.16
CA ARG A 239 14.96 16.40 13.14
C ARG A 239 16.48 16.37 13.33
N GLU A 240 16.95 16.61 14.55
CA GLU A 240 18.37 16.64 14.88
C GLU A 240 19.00 15.26 14.68
N LEU A 241 18.38 14.21 15.23
CA LEU A 241 18.90 12.85 15.13
C LEU A 241 18.96 12.37 13.67
N LEU A 242 17.89 12.54 12.90
CA LEU A 242 17.81 12.02 11.53
C LEU A 242 18.74 12.76 10.56
N GLN A 243 18.79 14.10 10.62
CA GLN A 243 19.70 14.87 9.78
C GLN A 243 21.16 14.71 10.22
N GLY A 244 21.41 14.56 11.53
CA GLY A 244 22.73 14.25 12.09
C GLY A 244 23.30 12.96 11.52
N GLN A 245 22.51 11.88 11.54
CA GLN A 245 22.87 10.59 10.94
C GLN A 245 23.30 10.74 9.48
N VAL A 246 22.48 11.42 8.67
CA VAL A 246 22.74 11.51 7.23
C VAL A 246 23.96 12.38 6.90
N ARG A 247 24.25 13.43 7.68
CA ARG A 247 25.50 14.19 7.55
C ARG A 247 26.72 13.32 7.84
N GLU A 248 26.69 12.57 8.93
CA GLU A 248 27.77 11.67 9.33
C GLU A 248 28.02 10.57 8.28
N LEU A 249 26.95 9.98 7.74
CA LEU A 249 27.07 8.96 6.70
C LEU A 249 27.60 9.52 5.38
N ALA A 250 27.09 10.68 4.94
CA ALA A 250 27.51 11.34 3.70
C ALA A 250 28.99 11.75 3.70
N ALA A 251 29.55 12.04 4.88
CA ALA A 251 30.98 12.34 5.04
C ALA A 251 31.88 11.10 4.86
N ARG A 252 31.31 9.89 4.94
CA ARG A 252 32.06 8.62 4.91
C ARG A 252 31.84 7.81 3.63
N THR A 253 30.64 7.87 3.06
CA THR A 253 30.27 7.08 1.89
C THR A 253 29.25 7.83 1.03
N PRO A 254 29.35 7.73 -0.32
CA PRO A 254 28.32 8.24 -1.19
C PRO A 254 26.95 7.61 -0.88
N LEU A 255 25.91 8.44 -0.91
CA LEU A 255 24.56 8.00 -0.56
C LEU A 255 23.68 7.89 -1.80
N MET A 256 22.67 7.02 -1.70
CA MET A 256 21.54 7.04 -2.61
C MET A 256 20.22 6.68 -1.92
N THR A 257 19.10 7.10 -2.50
CA THR A 257 17.77 6.75 -1.98
C THR A 257 16.70 6.71 -3.07
N SER A 258 15.70 5.86 -2.89
CA SER A 258 14.55 5.80 -3.78
C SER A 258 13.55 6.92 -3.49
N LEU A 259 13.06 7.58 -4.53
CA LEU A 259 12.03 8.62 -4.46
C LEU A 259 10.70 8.11 -5.05
N THR A 260 9.61 8.31 -4.32
CA THR A 260 8.24 7.98 -4.75
C THR A 260 7.31 9.17 -4.47
N ALA A 261 6.04 9.10 -4.86
CA ALA A 261 5.04 10.10 -4.50
C ALA A 261 4.54 9.98 -3.05
N GLY A 262 4.98 8.95 -2.32
CA GLY A 262 4.57 8.64 -0.96
C GLY A 262 5.14 9.56 0.11
N MET A 263 4.58 9.47 1.31
CA MET A 263 5.00 10.26 2.48
C MET A 263 6.38 9.84 3.01
N ASP A 264 6.66 8.54 3.02
CA ASP A 264 7.85 7.98 3.68
C ASP A 264 9.13 8.30 2.90
N SER A 265 9.08 8.17 1.56
CA SER A 265 10.16 8.57 0.67
C SER A 265 10.40 10.08 0.70
N ARG A 266 9.34 10.89 0.79
CA ARG A 266 9.49 12.35 1.00
C ARG A 266 10.09 12.70 2.33
N THR A 267 9.72 11.99 3.39
CA THR A 267 10.32 12.23 4.71
C THR A 267 11.81 11.88 4.66
N THR A 268 12.17 10.77 4.02
CA THR A 268 13.58 10.42 3.77
C THR A 268 14.30 11.48 2.94
N LEU A 269 13.67 12.00 1.87
CA LEU A 269 14.21 13.11 1.09
C LEU A 269 14.43 14.37 1.95
N ALA A 270 13.48 14.73 2.81
CA ALA A 270 13.60 15.87 3.72
C ALA A 270 14.78 15.71 4.70
N VAL A 271 14.99 14.49 5.20
CA VAL A 271 16.17 14.16 6.04
C VAL A 271 17.47 14.40 5.27
N THR A 272 17.50 14.13 3.95
CA THR A 272 18.70 14.37 3.13
C THR A 272 18.96 15.84 2.79
N ARG A 273 18.06 16.79 3.09
CA ARG A 273 18.22 18.21 2.70
C ARG A 273 19.62 18.79 2.93
N PRO A 274 20.30 18.56 4.08
CA PRO A 274 21.62 19.15 4.33
C PRO A 274 22.73 18.64 3.40
N VAL A 275 22.53 17.52 2.71
CA VAL A 275 23.52 16.85 1.86
C VAL A 275 22.96 16.44 0.50
N HIS A 276 21.77 16.94 0.12
CA HIS A 276 21.04 16.45 -1.05
C HIS A 276 21.84 16.53 -2.36
N GLU A 277 22.76 17.50 -2.47
CA GLU A 277 23.64 17.67 -3.63
C GLU A 277 24.63 16.51 -3.83
N SER A 278 24.97 15.76 -2.77
CA SER A 278 25.86 14.59 -2.84
C SER A 278 25.10 13.25 -2.89
N VAL A 279 23.77 13.29 -2.83
CA VAL A 279 22.91 12.10 -2.80
C VAL A 279 22.39 11.81 -4.20
N ARG A 280 22.49 10.55 -4.63
CA ARG A 280 21.80 10.09 -5.83
C ARG A 280 20.38 9.65 -5.49
N TYR A 281 19.42 10.13 -6.25
CA TYR A 281 18.02 9.76 -6.14
C TYR A 281 17.65 8.84 -7.30
N PHE A 282 16.72 7.92 -7.07
CA PHE A 282 16.19 7.13 -8.17
C PHE A 282 14.72 6.77 -7.98
N THR A 283 14.02 6.53 -9.07
CA THR A 283 12.67 5.95 -9.06
C THR A 283 12.64 4.80 -10.04
N TYR A 284 11.95 3.71 -9.73
CA TYR A 284 11.88 2.59 -10.66
C TYR A 284 10.58 2.58 -11.48
N SER A 285 10.70 2.20 -12.75
CA SER A 285 9.60 1.94 -13.67
C SER A 285 9.46 0.43 -13.84
N LEU A 286 8.37 -0.15 -13.32
CA LEU A 286 8.05 -1.55 -13.50
C LEU A 286 7.44 -1.75 -14.89
N ARG A 287 8.18 -2.35 -15.83
CA ARG A 287 7.73 -2.57 -17.22
C ARG A 287 7.24 -4.00 -17.46
N TYR A 288 6.55 -4.60 -16.50
CA TYR A 288 6.07 -5.97 -16.61
C TYR A 288 4.83 -6.24 -15.74
N GLY A 289 4.14 -7.34 -16.04
CA GLY A 289 2.97 -7.80 -15.29
C GLY A 289 1.86 -6.75 -15.20
N ALA A 290 1.16 -6.72 -14.07
CA ALA A 290 0.07 -5.77 -13.81
C ALA A 290 0.52 -4.30 -13.67
N HIS A 291 1.83 -4.02 -13.80
CA HIS A 291 2.40 -2.68 -13.57
C HIS A 291 2.64 -1.87 -14.84
N VAL A 292 2.65 -2.50 -16.03
CA VAL A 292 2.87 -1.83 -17.34
C VAL A 292 1.86 -0.68 -17.55
N ASP A 293 0.64 -0.83 -17.05
CA ASP A 293 -0.45 0.14 -17.19
C ASP A 293 -1.06 0.59 -15.84
N ASN A 294 -0.28 0.48 -14.76
CA ASN A 294 -0.77 0.89 -13.44
C ASN A 294 -0.72 2.42 -13.32
N ALA A 295 -1.89 3.07 -13.46
CA ALA A 295 -2.02 4.53 -13.35
C ALA A 295 -1.48 5.09 -12.03
N GLY A 296 -1.58 4.32 -10.93
CA GLY A 296 -0.96 4.70 -9.65
C GLY A 296 0.57 4.69 -9.72
N HIS A 297 1.16 3.68 -10.36
CA HIS A 297 2.60 3.59 -10.61
C HIS A 297 3.09 4.68 -11.57
N ALA A 298 2.34 4.96 -12.63
CA ALA A 298 2.64 6.04 -13.57
C ALA A 298 2.54 7.42 -12.91
N LEU A 299 1.54 7.65 -12.05
CA LEU A 299 1.40 8.87 -11.27
C LEU A 299 2.52 9.02 -10.23
N ASP A 300 2.91 7.93 -9.59
CA ASP A 300 4.04 7.89 -8.66
C ASP A 300 5.34 8.32 -9.36
N LEU A 301 5.64 7.67 -10.48
CA LEU A 301 6.80 7.99 -11.33
C LEU A 301 6.78 9.44 -11.82
N THR A 302 5.62 9.93 -12.28
CA THR A 302 5.48 11.31 -12.77
C THR A 302 5.69 12.32 -11.66
N THR A 303 5.14 12.06 -10.48
CA THR A 303 5.29 12.94 -9.32
C THR A 303 6.73 12.95 -8.84
N ALA A 304 7.38 11.79 -8.72
CA ALA A 304 8.79 11.70 -8.32
C ALA A 304 9.71 12.43 -9.31
N ARG A 305 9.48 12.29 -10.62
CA ARG A 305 10.25 13.01 -11.65
C ARG A 305 10.03 14.52 -11.61
N THR A 306 8.78 14.95 -11.46
CA THR A 306 8.45 16.39 -11.35
C THR A 306 9.07 16.99 -10.10
N LEU A 307 9.01 16.28 -8.97
CA LEU A 307 9.61 16.70 -7.71
C LEU A 307 11.14 16.79 -7.85
N ALA A 308 11.78 15.74 -8.36
CA ALA A 308 13.22 15.72 -8.57
C ALA A 308 13.69 16.83 -9.52
N GLY A 309 12.97 17.07 -10.61
CA GLY A 309 13.26 18.15 -11.56
C GLY A 309 13.08 19.54 -10.94
N GLY A 310 12.03 19.75 -10.15
CA GLY A 310 11.76 21.02 -9.47
C GLY A 310 12.83 21.38 -8.43
N LEU A 311 13.42 20.38 -7.78
CA LEU A 311 14.49 20.55 -6.79
C LEU A 311 15.90 20.35 -7.38
N ARG A 312 16.02 20.04 -8.68
CA ARG A 312 17.29 19.78 -9.38
C ARG A 312 18.14 18.67 -8.73
N LEU A 313 17.50 17.59 -8.30
CA LEU A 313 18.17 16.43 -7.70
C LEU A 313 18.94 15.60 -8.76
N ASP A 314 20.07 14.96 -8.38
CA ASP A 314 20.71 13.90 -9.19
C ASP A 314 19.79 12.68 -9.23
N HIS A 315 18.85 12.65 -10.18
CA HIS A 315 17.79 11.64 -10.25
C HIS A 315 17.89 10.78 -11.50
N GLN A 316 17.76 9.46 -11.32
CA GLN A 316 17.66 8.50 -12.41
C GLN A 316 16.40 7.65 -12.35
N VAL A 317 15.91 7.24 -13.53
CA VAL A 317 14.82 6.26 -13.64
C VAL A 317 15.40 4.89 -13.92
N VAL A 318 15.23 3.95 -12.99
CA VAL A 318 15.66 2.55 -13.13
C VAL A 318 14.56 1.77 -13.85
N ILE A 319 14.90 1.04 -14.90
CA ILE A 319 13.91 0.23 -15.63
C ILE A 319 13.96 -1.19 -15.11
N VAL A 320 12.86 -1.66 -14.54
CA VAL A 320 12.80 -3.00 -13.96
C VAL A 320 12.14 -3.94 -14.94
N GLY A 321 12.91 -4.92 -15.41
CA GLY A 321 12.42 -6.08 -16.15
C GLY A 321 11.72 -7.08 -15.23
N GLY A 322 10.73 -7.80 -15.76
CA GLY A 322 9.96 -8.77 -14.97
C GLY A 322 10.68 -10.09 -14.69
N THR A 323 11.67 -10.42 -15.52
CA THR A 323 12.43 -11.67 -15.45
C THR A 323 13.92 -11.36 -15.34
N VAL A 324 14.61 -12.09 -14.46
CA VAL A 324 16.08 -12.08 -14.39
C VAL A 324 16.59 -13.08 -15.42
N GLU A 325 17.22 -12.59 -16.49
CA GLU A 325 17.67 -13.42 -17.62
C GLU A 325 18.88 -14.29 -17.28
N ASP A 326 19.79 -13.78 -16.45
CA ASP A 326 20.99 -14.51 -16.03
C ASP A 326 20.64 -15.69 -15.09
N GLU A 327 20.96 -16.91 -15.55
CA GLU A 327 20.64 -18.12 -14.81
C GLU A 327 21.45 -18.27 -13.52
N GLY A 328 22.73 -17.88 -13.54
CA GLY A 328 23.62 -17.94 -12.39
C GLY A 328 23.12 -17.05 -11.25
N LEU A 329 22.82 -15.80 -11.57
CA LEU A 329 22.21 -14.82 -10.68
C LEU A 329 20.87 -15.33 -10.15
N ARG A 330 20.00 -15.88 -11.01
CA ARG A 330 18.71 -16.44 -10.57
C ARG A 330 18.89 -17.56 -9.54
N ARG A 331 19.91 -18.43 -9.70
CA ARG A 331 20.25 -19.48 -8.73
C ARG A 331 20.77 -18.88 -7.41
N VAL A 332 21.65 -17.89 -7.47
CA VAL A 332 22.16 -17.19 -6.29
C VAL A 332 21.04 -16.49 -5.53
N MET A 333 20.18 -15.73 -6.21
CA MET A 333 19.02 -15.06 -5.59
C MET A 333 18.06 -16.04 -4.94
N ALA A 334 17.91 -17.25 -5.49
CA ALA A 334 17.11 -18.31 -4.90
C ALA A 334 17.68 -18.85 -3.60
N ARG A 335 19.00 -18.83 -3.43
CA ARG A 335 19.66 -19.25 -2.20
C ARG A 335 19.73 -18.13 -1.17
N ASN A 336 19.93 -16.89 -1.60
CA ASN A 336 20.06 -15.73 -0.72
C ASN A 336 18.74 -15.37 -0.03
N SER A 337 17.59 -15.57 -0.67
CA SER A 337 16.30 -15.28 -0.01
C SER A 337 15.28 -16.37 -0.26
N GLN A 338 14.75 -16.87 0.85
CA GLN A 338 13.66 -17.85 0.88
C GLN A 338 12.33 -17.32 0.32
N ARG A 339 12.26 -16.02 0.03
CA ARG A 339 11.08 -15.36 -0.47
C ARG A 339 11.39 -14.59 -1.75
N ILE A 340 10.41 -14.58 -2.65
CA ILE A 340 10.42 -13.78 -3.86
C ILE A 340 9.53 -12.56 -3.61
N HIS A 341 10.14 -11.38 -3.47
CA HIS A 341 9.40 -10.12 -3.40
C HIS A 341 9.42 -9.43 -4.76
N ASN A 342 10.61 -9.06 -5.23
CA ASN A 342 10.84 -8.51 -6.56
C ASN A 342 12.29 -8.72 -7.00
N ARG A 343 12.61 -9.93 -7.49
CA ARG A 343 13.95 -10.24 -8.02
C ARG A 343 14.35 -9.38 -9.22
N GLY A 344 13.39 -8.97 -10.06
CA GLY A 344 13.67 -8.04 -11.15
C GLY A 344 14.24 -6.72 -10.63
N LEU A 345 13.67 -6.18 -9.55
CA LEU A 345 14.14 -4.95 -8.92
C LEU A 345 15.52 -5.12 -8.27
N ALA A 346 15.74 -6.22 -7.55
CA ALA A 346 17.05 -6.49 -6.95
C ALA A 346 18.15 -6.69 -8.02
N ALA A 347 17.83 -7.32 -9.15
CA ALA A 347 18.73 -7.41 -10.30
C ALA A 347 18.99 -6.03 -10.94
N ALA A 348 17.95 -5.22 -11.13
CA ALA A 348 18.10 -3.87 -11.66
C ALA A 348 18.93 -2.96 -10.73
N TYR A 349 18.86 -3.17 -9.41
CA TYR A 349 19.76 -2.49 -8.47
C TYR A 349 21.22 -2.88 -8.68
N LEU A 350 21.51 -4.12 -9.05
CA LEU A 350 22.87 -4.58 -9.32
C LEU A 350 23.39 -4.01 -10.65
N THR A 351 22.54 -3.93 -11.68
CA THR A 351 22.96 -3.56 -13.05
C THR A 351 22.90 -2.06 -13.34
N ASP A 352 21.91 -1.36 -12.79
CA ASP A 352 21.58 0.02 -13.21
C ASP A 352 22.01 1.07 -12.17
N LEU A 353 22.33 0.66 -10.93
CA LEU A 353 22.75 1.57 -9.87
C LEU A 353 24.26 1.42 -9.57
N PRO A 354 24.96 2.51 -9.18
CA PRO A 354 26.37 2.42 -8.78
C PRO A 354 26.56 1.59 -7.51
N ALA A 355 27.47 0.62 -7.55
CA ALA A 355 27.73 -0.33 -6.46
C ALA A 355 28.48 0.27 -5.24
N ASP A 356 28.98 1.51 -5.37
CA ASP A 356 29.83 2.19 -4.38
C ASP A 356 29.04 3.04 -3.37
N ARG A 357 27.71 2.87 -3.29
CA ARG A 357 26.83 3.74 -2.49
C ARG A 357 26.10 3.00 -1.40
N LEU A 358 25.88 3.69 -0.28
CA LEU A 358 24.96 3.25 0.77
C LEU A 358 23.52 3.63 0.40
N HIS A 359 22.63 2.64 0.37
CA HIS A 359 21.22 2.85 0.03
C HIS A 359 20.40 3.20 1.28
N LEU A 360 19.96 4.45 1.39
CA LEU A 360 18.98 4.87 2.40
C LEU A 360 17.58 4.38 1.99
N ARG A 361 17.00 3.49 2.81
CA ARG A 361 15.68 2.88 2.56
C ARG A 361 14.58 3.62 3.31
N SER A 362 13.47 3.89 2.62
CA SER A 362 12.29 4.58 3.17
C SER A 362 11.24 3.60 3.73
N ASN A 363 11.67 2.66 4.57
CA ASN A 363 10.81 1.67 5.22
C ASN A 363 10.77 1.87 6.74
N LEU A 364 9.96 1.08 7.45
CA LEU A 364 9.79 1.04 8.92
C LEU A 364 9.01 2.21 9.56
N PHE A 365 8.58 3.20 8.76
CA PHE A 365 7.77 4.34 9.20
C PHE A 365 6.43 3.91 9.82
N GLU A 366 5.91 2.76 9.43
CA GLU A 366 4.65 2.19 9.90
C GLU A 366 4.63 1.83 11.39
N ILE A 367 5.78 1.49 11.98
CA ILE A 367 5.87 1.19 13.43
C ILE A 367 5.40 2.42 14.23
N GLY A 368 5.85 3.61 13.85
CA GLY A 368 5.45 4.87 14.50
C GLY A 368 4.06 5.39 14.11
N ARG A 369 3.34 4.75 13.18
CA ARG A 369 2.02 5.21 12.66
C ARG A 369 0.83 4.39 13.12
N ALA A 370 1.04 3.49 14.09
CA ALA A 370 0.00 2.61 14.61
C ALA A 370 -0.74 1.84 13.49
N TYR A 371 0.02 1.23 12.56
CA TYR A 371 -0.46 0.70 11.29
C TYR A 371 -1.77 -0.11 11.38
N TYR A 372 -1.84 -1.05 12.33
CA TYR A 372 -3.02 -1.89 12.49
C TYR A 372 -4.21 -1.11 13.09
N ARG A 373 -3.97 -0.22 14.06
CA ARG A 373 -5.01 0.63 14.68
C ARG A 373 -5.56 1.67 13.71
N ALA A 374 -4.73 2.17 12.80
CA ALA A 374 -5.16 3.07 11.72
C ALA A 374 -6.15 2.41 10.75
N GLN A 375 -6.05 1.09 10.55
CA GLN A 375 -6.97 0.33 9.70
C GLN A 375 -8.28 -0.03 10.40
N ARG A 376 -8.18 -0.40 11.68
CA ARG A 376 -9.32 -0.77 12.52
C ARG A 376 -8.99 -0.38 13.94
N ARG A 377 -9.74 0.57 14.47
CA ARG A 377 -9.44 1.17 15.78
C ARG A 377 -9.59 0.16 16.91
N GLU A 378 -10.77 -0.45 16.97
CA GLU A 378 -11.10 -1.49 17.94
C GLU A 378 -10.78 -2.85 17.34
N ARG A 379 -9.76 -3.49 17.91
CA ARG A 379 -9.33 -4.83 17.52
C ARG A 379 -9.46 -5.76 18.73
N PRO A 380 -9.71 -7.06 18.50
CA PRO A 380 -9.73 -8.04 19.57
C PRO A 380 -8.36 -8.14 20.27
N GLU A 381 -8.30 -8.90 21.34
CA GLU A 381 -7.04 -9.29 21.95
C GLU A 381 -6.13 -9.99 20.92
N LEU A 382 -4.84 -9.70 21.00
CA LEU A 382 -3.84 -10.24 20.07
C LEU A 382 -3.40 -11.64 20.52
N THR A 383 -4.25 -12.63 20.29
CA THR A 383 -3.95 -14.05 20.49
C THR A 383 -3.24 -14.65 19.26
N PRO A 384 -2.65 -15.85 19.36
CA PRO A 384 -2.08 -16.56 18.21
C PRO A 384 -3.06 -16.71 17.02
N GLU A 385 -4.35 -16.95 17.30
CA GLU A 385 -5.41 -17.02 16.29
C GLU A 385 -5.65 -15.65 15.63
N THR A 386 -5.64 -14.58 16.42
CA THR A 386 -5.73 -13.21 15.89
C THR A 386 -4.51 -12.88 15.03
N MET A 387 -3.29 -13.29 15.45
CA MET A 387 -2.07 -13.12 14.65
C MET A 387 -2.16 -13.89 13.32
N ALA A 388 -2.64 -15.13 13.35
CA ALA A 388 -2.90 -15.95 12.17
C ALA A 388 -3.91 -15.28 11.22
N ALA A 389 -5.01 -14.72 11.75
CA ALA A 389 -6.02 -13.99 10.98
C ALA A 389 -5.51 -12.67 10.38
N ILE A 390 -4.50 -12.04 10.99
CA ILE A 390 -3.83 -10.87 10.42
C ILE A 390 -2.91 -11.26 9.27
N LEU A 391 -2.20 -12.39 9.41
CA LEU A 391 -1.25 -12.87 8.42
C LEU A 391 -1.96 -13.45 7.19
N CYS A 392 -2.90 -14.37 7.41
CA CYS A 392 -3.49 -15.23 6.40
C CYS A 392 -4.89 -14.73 6.01
N LYS A 393 -5.09 -14.44 4.71
CA LYS A 393 -6.41 -14.08 4.17
C LYS A 393 -7.29 -15.29 3.88
N LYS A 394 -6.69 -16.47 3.80
CA LYS A 394 -7.32 -17.78 3.61
C LYS A 394 -6.75 -18.74 4.64
N ASN A 395 -7.53 -19.71 5.09
CA ASN A 395 -7.07 -20.73 6.04
C ASN A 395 -6.43 -20.15 7.31
N ALA A 396 -6.98 -19.04 7.84
CA ALA A 396 -6.45 -18.40 9.04
C ALA A 396 -6.56 -19.28 10.31
N THR A 397 -7.38 -20.32 10.27
CA THR A 397 -7.58 -21.29 11.36
C THR A 397 -6.74 -22.56 11.18
N ASP A 398 -5.76 -22.55 10.28
CA ASP A 398 -4.83 -23.67 10.11
C ASP A 398 -4.09 -23.93 11.44
N PRO A 399 -4.20 -25.13 12.04
CA PRO A 399 -3.57 -25.46 13.32
C PRO A 399 -2.05 -25.26 13.31
N ASP A 400 -1.37 -25.52 12.20
CA ASP A 400 0.08 -25.38 12.11
C ASP A 400 0.48 -23.89 12.14
N VAL A 401 -0.31 -23.02 11.49
CA VAL A 401 -0.12 -21.56 11.52
C VAL A 401 -0.32 -21.02 12.94
N VAL A 402 -1.38 -21.46 13.62
CA VAL A 402 -1.67 -21.03 15.01
C VAL A 402 -0.58 -21.52 15.96
N ALA A 403 -0.10 -22.76 15.79
CA ALA A 403 0.99 -23.33 16.59
C ALA A 403 2.29 -22.52 16.44
N GLU A 404 2.64 -22.08 15.22
CA GLU A 404 3.82 -21.23 14.99
C GLU A 404 3.71 -19.87 15.67
N PHE A 405 2.51 -19.27 15.73
CA PHE A 405 2.31 -18.04 16.49
C PHE A 405 2.30 -18.27 18.00
N ALA A 406 1.80 -19.41 18.48
CA ALA A 406 1.90 -19.78 19.89
C ALA A 406 3.38 -19.95 20.31
N ALA A 407 4.18 -20.63 19.49
CA ALA A 407 5.63 -20.75 19.69
C ALA A 407 6.32 -19.37 19.64
N PHE A 408 5.99 -18.52 18.67
CA PHE A 408 6.48 -17.14 18.63
C PHE A 408 6.20 -16.38 19.93
N VAL A 409 4.99 -16.46 20.47
CA VAL A 409 4.63 -15.80 21.75
C VAL A 409 5.46 -16.38 22.91
N ALA A 410 5.56 -17.71 22.99
CA ALA A 410 6.30 -18.39 24.05
C ALA A 410 7.80 -18.05 24.03
N ASP A 411 8.42 -18.12 22.85
CA ASP A 411 9.87 -17.97 22.71
C ASP A 411 10.34 -16.51 22.79
N THR A 412 9.51 -15.57 22.35
CA THR A 412 9.86 -14.14 22.37
C THR A 412 9.36 -13.41 23.62
N GLY A 413 8.50 -14.06 24.42
CA GLY A 413 7.80 -13.41 25.52
C GLY A 413 6.87 -12.29 25.06
N HIS A 414 6.33 -12.38 23.82
CA HIS A 414 5.41 -11.39 23.28
C HIS A 414 4.10 -11.38 24.06
N THR A 415 4.05 -10.53 25.08
CA THR A 415 2.93 -10.37 26.00
C THR A 415 2.44 -8.93 25.96
N ARG A 416 1.50 -8.58 26.85
CA ARG A 416 1.08 -7.18 27.01
C ARG A 416 2.15 -6.42 27.80
N PHE A 417 2.64 -5.32 27.24
CA PHE A 417 3.61 -4.44 27.89
C PHE A 417 2.97 -3.08 28.20
N ASP A 418 3.25 -2.55 29.38
CA ASP A 418 2.72 -1.25 29.78
C ASP A 418 3.19 -0.14 28.83
N GLY A 419 2.26 0.71 28.41
CA GLY A 419 2.52 1.82 27.48
C GLY A 419 2.69 1.43 26.00
N TYR A 420 2.82 0.14 25.66
CA TYR A 420 2.88 -0.33 24.27
C TYR A 420 1.55 -0.91 23.82
N ASP A 421 1.12 -0.57 22.61
CA ASP A 421 0.05 -1.31 21.95
C ASP A 421 0.59 -2.67 21.46
N PRO A 422 -0.03 -3.81 21.83
CA PRO A 422 0.42 -5.13 21.35
C PRO A 422 0.51 -5.23 19.83
N TYR A 423 -0.37 -4.52 19.10
CA TYR A 423 -0.36 -4.53 17.64
C TYR A 423 0.84 -3.77 17.05
N ASP A 424 1.35 -2.74 17.74
CA ASP A 424 2.54 -2.01 17.31
C ASP A 424 3.79 -2.89 17.47
N LEU A 425 3.91 -3.58 18.62
CA LEU A 425 4.97 -4.57 18.85
C LEU A 425 4.88 -5.73 17.87
N PHE A 426 3.69 -6.24 17.56
CA PHE A 426 3.54 -7.31 16.58
C PHE A 426 3.89 -6.86 15.16
N TYR A 427 3.54 -5.64 14.77
CA TYR A 427 4.00 -5.06 13.51
C TYR A 427 5.53 -4.96 13.48
N TRP A 428 6.14 -4.52 14.57
CA TRP A 428 7.59 -4.39 14.70
C TRP A 428 8.27 -5.75 14.62
N GLU A 429 7.88 -6.71 15.44
CA GLU A 429 8.58 -7.98 15.62
C GLU A 429 8.29 -9.01 14.52
N HIS A 430 7.06 -9.07 14.03
CA HIS A 430 6.68 -10.04 13.00
C HIS A 430 6.70 -9.42 11.61
N ARG A 431 5.90 -8.39 11.36
CA ARG A 431 5.78 -7.84 10.00
C ARG A 431 7.06 -7.15 9.55
N SER A 432 7.72 -6.38 10.39
CA SER A 432 9.00 -5.76 10.02
C SER A 432 10.12 -6.80 10.14
N GLY A 433 10.23 -7.46 11.31
CA GLY A 433 11.28 -8.42 11.61
C GLY A 433 11.36 -9.65 10.71
N VAL A 434 10.23 -10.16 10.21
CA VAL A 434 10.17 -11.39 9.39
C VAL A 434 9.89 -11.06 7.92
N TRP A 435 8.83 -10.30 7.63
CA TRP A 435 8.48 -9.99 6.23
C TRP A 435 9.47 -9.01 5.59
N LEU A 436 9.69 -7.85 6.20
CA LEU A 436 10.52 -6.81 5.59
C LEU A 436 12.00 -7.16 5.58
N SER A 437 12.53 -7.85 6.59
CA SER A 437 13.93 -8.31 6.61
C SER A 437 14.25 -9.20 5.41
N THR A 438 13.34 -10.10 4.99
CA THR A 438 13.53 -10.92 3.77
C THR A 438 13.49 -10.11 2.47
N VAL A 439 12.81 -8.95 2.47
CA VAL A 439 12.84 -8.01 1.34
C VAL A 439 14.19 -7.31 1.25
N TYR A 440 14.78 -6.93 2.38
CA TYR A 440 16.13 -6.37 2.42
C TYR A 440 17.14 -7.41 1.95
N LEU A 441 17.07 -8.63 2.51
CA LEU A 441 17.94 -9.75 2.18
C LEU A 441 17.94 -10.09 0.67
N GLU A 442 16.80 -9.98 -0.02
CA GLU A 442 16.71 -10.19 -1.48
C GLU A 442 17.58 -9.20 -2.28
N SER A 443 17.77 -7.98 -1.76
CA SER A 443 18.53 -6.91 -2.42
C SER A 443 19.96 -6.70 -1.88
N ASP A 444 20.39 -7.46 -0.87
CA ASP A 444 21.71 -7.32 -0.22
C ASP A 444 22.89 -7.60 -1.16
N LEU A 445 22.64 -8.38 -2.20
CA LEU A 445 23.61 -8.63 -3.27
C LEU A 445 24.00 -7.37 -4.04
N ALA A 446 23.13 -6.37 -4.07
CA ALA A 446 23.35 -5.15 -4.84
C ALA A 446 24.01 -4.05 -4.00
N HIS A 447 23.43 -3.73 -2.84
CA HIS A 447 23.85 -2.57 -2.03
C HIS A 447 23.83 -2.89 -0.54
N ASP A 448 24.69 -2.22 0.24
CA ASP A 448 24.41 -2.12 1.66
C ASP A 448 23.28 -1.11 1.88
N THR A 449 22.52 -1.29 2.96
CA THR A 449 21.29 -0.54 3.19
C THR A 449 21.23 0.02 4.59
N TYR A 450 20.73 1.25 4.73
CA TYR A 450 20.53 1.92 6.00
C TYR A 450 19.11 2.47 6.11
N THR A 451 18.50 2.43 7.29
CA THR A 451 17.18 3.03 7.54
C THR A 451 17.26 3.91 8.76
N VAL A 452 16.99 5.20 8.59
CA VAL A 452 17.22 6.24 9.61
C VAL A 452 16.36 6.09 10.87
N LEU A 453 15.31 5.28 10.81
CA LEU A 453 14.43 4.97 11.96
C LEU A 453 14.84 3.72 12.74
N ASN A 454 15.87 2.98 12.29
CA ASN A 454 16.18 1.65 12.83
C ASN A 454 16.94 1.69 14.18
N SER A 455 16.31 2.30 15.19
CA SER A 455 16.80 2.43 16.57
C SER A 455 15.64 2.32 17.55
N ARG A 456 15.87 1.64 18.68
CA ARG A 456 14.87 1.55 19.75
C ARG A 456 14.64 2.90 20.43
N ARG A 457 15.67 3.75 20.58
CA ARG A 457 15.50 5.13 21.06
C ARG A 457 14.55 5.91 20.16
N ILE A 458 14.74 5.86 18.84
CA ILE A 458 13.86 6.55 17.88
C ILE A 458 12.42 6.03 17.96
N TYR A 459 12.22 4.71 18.07
CA TYR A 459 10.88 4.16 18.27
C TYR A 459 10.29 4.49 19.63
N GLY A 460 11.10 4.62 20.69
CA GLY A 460 10.65 5.12 22.00
C GLY A 460 9.98 6.48 21.87
N LEU A 461 10.63 7.42 21.17
CA LEU A 461 10.07 8.75 20.90
C LEU A 461 8.77 8.67 20.07
N LEU A 462 8.81 7.92 18.96
CA LEU A 462 7.65 7.79 18.07
C LEU A 462 6.45 7.13 18.75
N LEU A 463 6.67 6.13 19.60
CA LEU A 463 5.62 5.37 20.29
C LEU A 463 5.11 6.08 21.55
N GLY A 464 5.88 7.01 22.12
CA GLY A 464 5.46 7.91 23.20
C GLY A 464 4.43 8.96 22.76
N VAL A 465 4.29 9.20 21.46
CA VAL A 465 3.30 10.15 20.91
C VAL A 465 1.87 9.60 21.03
N PRO A 466 0.86 10.43 21.37
CA PRO A 466 -0.53 10.00 21.44
C PRO A 466 -1.02 9.28 20.18
N LEU A 467 -1.75 8.18 20.38
CA LEU A 467 -2.23 7.28 19.30
C LEU A 467 -2.91 8.02 18.15
N GLU A 468 -3.75 9.03 18.43
CA GLU A 468 -4.43 9.80 17.38
C GLU A 468 -3.46 10.54 16.47
N SER A 469 -2.42 11.13 17.05
CA SER A 469 -1.40 11.86 16.28
C SER A 469 -0.53 10.90 15.46
N ARG A 470 -0.26 9.70 16.00
CA ARG A 470 0.44 8.63 15.27
C ARG A 470 -0.36 8.14 14.06
N ILE A 471 -1.67 7.92 14.21
CA ILE A 471 -2.57 7.51 13.11
C ILE A 471 -2.65 8.58 12.02
N ARG A 472 -2.73 9.86 12.39
CA ARG A 472 -2.72 10.96 11.42
C ARG A 472 -1.35 11.17 10.76
N GLY A 473 -0.27 10.65 11.36
CA GLY A 473 1.10 10.86 10.90
C GLY A 473 1.61 12.26 11.19
N ASP A 474 1.16 12.90 12.27
CA ASP A 474 1.45 14.30 12.56
C ASP A 474 2.95 14.59 12.74
N VAL A 475 3.70 13.65 13.33
CA VAL A 475 5.17 13.75 13.45
C VAL A 475 5.84 13.83 12.08
N TYR A 476 5.46 12.96 11.15
CA TYR A 476 6.05 12.94 9.80
C TYR A 476 5.71 14.21 9.02
N LEU A 477 4.48 14.73 9.17
CA LEU A 477 4.12 16.03 8.62
C LEU A 477 4.91 17.19 9.25
N GLY A 478 5.13 17.16 10.57
CA GLY A 478 5.96 18.13 11.27
C GLY A 478 7.43 18.07 10.83
N LEU A 479 7.96 16.87 10.63
CA LEU A 479 9.29 16.63 10.07
C LEU A 479 9.43 17.23 8.66
N LEU A 480 8.46 17.02 7.77
CA LEU A 480 8.48 17.65 6.44
C LEU A 480 8.43 19.17 6.52
N ARG A 481 7.50 19.73 7.29
CA ARG A 481 7.37 21.19 7.46
C ARG A 481 8.65 21.84 7.99
N SER A 482 9.33 21.13 8.88
CA SER A 482 10.51 21.66 9.53
C SER A 482 11.80 21.45 8.75
N MET A 483 11.94 20.31 8.09
CA MET A 483 13.15 19.98 7.34
C MET A 483 13.11 20.49 5.92
N TRP A 484 12.02 20.36 5.18
CA TRP A 484 11.92 20.76 3.76
C TRP A 484 10.44 21.02 3.36
N PRO A 485 9.85 22.15 3.79
CA PRO A 485 8.41 22.40 3.64
C PRO A 485 7.92 22.40 2.20
N GLU A 486 8.76 22.82 1.26
CA GLU A 486 8.48 22.84 -0.19
C GLU A 486 8.06 21.46 -0.72
N LEU A 487 8.50 20.36 -0.09
CA LEU A 487 8.08 18.99 -0.48
C LEU A 487 6.57 18.74 -0.36
N LEU A 488 5.86 19.60 0.39
CA LEU A 488 4.40 19.54 0.56
C LEU A 488 3.63 20.23 -0.58
N ASP A 489 4.30 20.96 -1.47
CA ASP A 489 3.68 21.63 -2.62
C ASP A 489 3.29 20.63 -3.71
N TRP A 490 3.97 19.48 -3.79
CA TRP A 490 3.62 18.40 -4.70
C TRP A 490 2.55 17.47 -4.10
N PRO A 491 1.58 16.97 -4.87
CA PRO A 491 0.54 16.04 -4.40
C PRO A 491 1.12 14.76 -3.79
N VAL A 492 0.72 14.37 -2.59
CA VAL A 492 1.14 13.09 -1.96
C VAL A 492 0.25 11.97 -2.48
N ASN A 493 0.83 10.94 -3.10
CA ASN A 493 0.10 9.84 -3.73
C ASN A 493 -1.06 10.32 -4.64
N GLY A 494 -0.83 11.40 -5.40
CA GLY A 494 -1.83 11.96 -6.32
C GLY A 494 -2.93 12.81 -5.69
N ARG A 495 -2.90 13.04 -4.36
CA ARG A 495 -3.88 13.88 -3.66
C ARG A 495 -3.32 15.29 -3.47
N PRO A 496 -3.93 16.34 -4.05
CA PRO A 496 -3.58 17.71 -3.71
C PRO A 496 -3.89 17.95 -2.24
N ARG A 497 -3.07 18.77 -1.58
CA ARG A 497 -3.31 19.15 -0.19
C ARG A 497 -4.47 20.16 -0.14
N ALA A 498 -5.45 19.93 0.73
CA ALA A 498 -6.46 20.92 1.04
C ALA A 498 -5.80 22.13 1.72
N PRO A 499 -6.23 23.39 1.46
CA PRO A 499 -5.70 24.56 2.15
C PRO A 499 -5.89 24.42 3.67
N GLU A 500 -4.89 24.85 4.45
CA GLU A 500 -4.92 24.80 5.92
C GLU A 500 -6.01 25.74 6.46
N SER A 501 -6.99 25.20 7.19
CA SER A 501 -7.76 26.01 8.14
C SER A 501 -6.91 26.27 9.40
N PRO A 502 -7.01 27.47 10.02
CA PRO A 502 -6.29 27.77 11.26
C PRO A 502 -6.63 26.75 12.36
N ARG A 503 -5.60 26.29 13.06
CA ARG A 503 -5.71 25.39 14.22
C ARG A 503 -6.57 26.05 15.30
N ALA A 504 -7.70 25.42 15.64
CA ALA A 504 -8.39 25.62 16.90
C ALA A 504 -8.30 24.32 17.72
N SER A 505 -7.64 24.40 18.87
CA SER A 505 -7.62 23.37 19.89
C SER A 505 -9.02 23.24 20.51
N SER A 506 -9.70 22.13 20.21
CA SER A 506 -10.81 21.63 21.04
C SER A 506 -10.91 20.12 20.87
N PRO A 507 -11.04 19.34 21.95
CA PRO A 507 -11.21 17.90 21.87
C PRO A 507 -12.56 17.62 21.21
N ARG A 508 -12.52 16.99 20.04
CA ARG A 508 -13.72 16.53 19.34
C ARG A 508 -14.26 15.32 20.09
N ALA A 509 -15.27 15.57 20.94
CA ALA A 509 -16.05 14.54 21.59
C ALA A 509 -16.60 13.54 20.56
N ALA A 510 -16.71 12.27 20.99
CA ALA A 510 -17.37 11.22 20.25
C ALA A 510 -18.73 11.72 19.74
N ALA A 511 -18.98 11.58 18.44
CA ALA A 511 -20.26 11.93 17.86
C ALA A 511 -21.32 11.00 18.48
N PRO A 512 -22.36 11.53 19.15
CA PRO A 512 -23.51 10.71 19.50
C PRO A 512 -24.20 10.27 18.21
N ALA A 513 -24.92 9.14 18.28
CA ALA A 513 -25.83 8.71 17.23
C ALA A 513 -26.64 9.93 16.75
N ARG A 514 -26.47 10.28 15.47
CA ARG A 514 -26.99 11.53 14.93
C ARG A 514 -28.52 11.42 14.90
N ALA A 515 -29.20 12.27 15.66
CA ALA A 515 -30.61 12.55 15.41
C ALA A 515 -30.76 12.97 13.95
N VAL A 516 -31.73 12.39 13.25
CA VAL A 516 -32.04 12.68 11.85
C VAL A 516 -32.28 14.18 11.72
N ALA A 517 -31.33 14.90 11.12
CA ALA A 517 -31.51 16.30 10.78
C ALA A 517 -32.69 16.40 9.80
N PRO A 518 -33.55 17.44 9.90
CA PRO A 518 -34.66 17.60 8.98
C PRO A 518 -34.14 17.64 7.53
N THR A 519 -34.76 16.85 6.67
CA THR A 519 -34.41 16.77 5.25
C THR A 519 -34.49 18.17 4.63
N PRO A 520 -33.42 18.67 3.97
CA PRO A 520 -33.42 20.03 3.45
C PRO A 520 -34.50 20.21 2.38
N THR A 521 -35.34 21.22 2.56
CA THR A 521 -36.39 21.64 1.61
C THR A 521 -35.87 22.63 0.55
N PHE A 522 -34.60 23.04 0.65
CA PHE A 522 -33.97 23.99 -0.27
C PHE A 522 -32.52 23.57 -0.60
N ASP A 523 -32.16 23.57 -1.88
CA ASP A 523 -30.81 23.31 -2.39
C ASP A 523 -30.04 24.64 -2.49
N THR A 524 -29.19 24.91 -1.50
CA THR A 524 -28.42 26.15 -1.42
C THR A 524 -27.35 26.27 -2.52
N ARG A 525 -26.88 25.16 -3.11
CA ARG A 525 -25.85 25.23 -4.17
C ARG A 525 -26.45 25.68 -5.49
N HIS A 526 -27.69 25.27 -5.77
CA HIS A 526 -28.39 25.61 -7.01
C HIS A 526 -29.43 26.72 -6.82
N GLN A 527 -29.68 27.15 -5.58
CA GLN A 527 -30.68 28.17 -5.21
C GLN A 527 -32.11 27.78 -5.65
N LEU A 528 -32.50 26.53 -5.38
CA LEU A 528 -33.78 25.95 -5.79
C LEU A 528 -34.52 25.31 -4.61
N ALA A 529 -35.85 25.47 -4.56
CA ALA A 529 -36.69 24.69 -3.66
C ALA A 529 -36.72 23.22 -4.10
N VAL A 530 -36.61 22.29 -3.13
CA VAL A 530 -36.66 20.85 -3.39
C VAL A 530 -38.12 20.40 -3.38
N GLN A 531 -38.61 19.96 -4.53
CA GLN A 531 -39.94 19.35 -4.67
C GLN A 531 -39.86 17.88 -4.29
N GLU A 532 -40.64 17.45 -3.30
CA GLU A 532 -40.66 16.06 -2.84
C GLU A 532 -41.77 15.27 -3.52
N HIS A 533 -41.44 14.06 -3.96
CA HIS A 533 -42.34 13.14 -4.65
C HIS A 533 -42.36 11.81 -3.90
N PRO A 534 -43.56 11.27 -3.58
CA PRO A 534 -43.70 10.07 -2.77
C PRO A 534 -43.24 8.79 -3.48
N ASP A 535 -43.21 8.80 -4.81
CA ASP A 535 -42.70 7.72 -5.65
C ASP A 535 -42.51 8.24 -7.10
N VAL A 536 -41.91 7.43 -7.97
CA VAL A 536 -41.69 7.78 -9.39
C VAL A 536 -43.01 7.89 -10.17
N GLU A 537 -44.06 7.14 -9.81
CA GLU A 537 -45.36 7.18 -10.49
C GLU A 537 -46.18 8.43 -10.19
N ARG A 538 -45.83 9.14 -9.12
CA ARG A 538 -46.42 10.42 -8.73
C ARG A 538 -45.47 11.59 -8.95
N PHE A 539 -44.38 11.37 -9.69
CA PHE A 539 -43.54 12.45 -10.15
C PHE A 539 -44.35 13.40 -11.04
N GLU A 540 -44.28 14.69 -10.72
CA GLU A 540 -44.85 15.80 -11.50
C GLU A 540 -43.80 16.88 -11.76
N LEU A 541 -43.84 17.46 -12.95
CA LEU A 541 -43.03 18.62 -13.32
C LEU A 541 -43.91 19.87 -13.33
N ALA A 542 -43.92 20.61 -12.21
CA ALA A 542 -44.79 21.78 -12.04
C ALA A 542 -44.41 22.98 -12.94
N VAL A 543 -43.18 23.02 -13.47
CA VAL A 543 -42.68 24.14 -14.27
C VAL A 543 -42.38 23.65 -15.69
N PRO A 544 -43.09 24.16 -16.72
CA PRO A 544 -42.92 23.68 -18.10
C PRO A 544 -41.62 24.17 -18.78
N ALA A 545 -40.91 25.14 -18.18
CA ALA A 545 -39.61 25.61 -18.65
C ALA A 545 -38.76 26.17 -17.50
N GLY A 546 -37.45 25.93 -17.50
CA GLY A 546 -36.53 26.39 -16.46
C GLY A 546 -35.89 25.24 -15.66
N VAL A 547 -35.24 25.56 -14.54
CA VAL A 547 -34.52 24.58 -13.72
C VAL A 547 -35.32 24.28 -12.44
N SER A 548 -35.54 23.00 -12.14
CA SER A 548 -36.25 22.54 -10.96
C SER A 548 -35.50 21.41 -10.26
N ARG A 549 -35.70 21.30 -8.94
CA ARG A 549 -35.00 20.35 -8.08
C ARG A 549 -36.01 19.40 -7.43
N HIS A 550 -35.73 18.10 -7.50
CA HIS A 550 -36.66 17.05 -7.10
C HIS A 550 -36.00 15.99 -6.21
N ARG A 551 -36.72 15.53 -5.20
CA ARG A 551 -36.37 14.36 -4.39
C ARG A 551 -37.49 13.34 -4.53
N ILE A 552 -37.17 12.13 -4.97
CA ILE A 552 -38.16 11.09 -5.28
C ILE A 552 -37.87 9.88 -4.42
N VAL A 553 -38.82 9.46 -3.60
CA VAL A 553 -38.66 8.24 -2.79
C VAL A 553 -38.68 7.01 -3.71
N LEU A 554 -37.77 6.06 -3.46
CA LEU A 554 -37.65 4.83 -4.23
C LEU A 554 -38.26 3.67 -3.45
N GLU A 555 -39.45 3.23 -3.86
CA GLU A 555 -40.08 2.05 -3.27
C GLU A 555 -39.33 0.76 -3.66
N PRO A 556 -39.30 -0.25 -2.77
CA PRO A 556 -38.77 -1.57 -3.10
C PRO A 556 -39.45 -2.14 -4.35
N ASN A 557 -38.63 -2.58 -5.31
CA ASN A 557 -39.08 -3.12 -6.59
C ASN A 557 -38.33 -4.42 -6.96
N ASP A 558 -37.60 -5.00 -6.01
CA ASP A 558 -36.90 -6.27 -6.14
C ASP A 558 -37.27 -7.23 -5.01
N PRO A 559 -37.92 -8.38 -5.30
CA PRO A 559 -38.37 -9.31 -4.27
C PRO A 559 -37.22 -10.08 -3.59
N ARG A 560 -35.98 -9.98 -4.10
CA ARG A 560 -34.81 -10.64 -3.51
C ARG A 560 -34.27 -9.93 -2.26
N GLY A 561 -34.70 -8.69 -2.01
CA GLY A 561 -34.27 -7.91 -0.84
C GLY A 561 -35.29 -7.88 0.29
N ARG A 562 -34.80 -7.65 1.52
CA ARG A 562 -35.61 -7.32 2.69
C ARG A 562 -35.52 -5.81 2.96
N ARG A 563 -36.60 -5.23 3.50
CA ARG A 563 -36.78 -3.77 3.65
C ARG A 563 -36.13 -3.32 4.94
N ASP A 564 -35.15 -2.39 4.89
CA ASP A 564 -34.63 -1.77 6.11
C ASP A 564 -34.47 -0.24 6.04
N GLU A 565 -34.18 0.41 4.89
CA GLU A 565 -34.11 1.89 4.82
C GLU A 565 -34.59 2.47 3.47
N PRO A 566 -35.33 3.60 3.47
CA PRO A 566 -35.81 4.24 2.24
C PRO A 566 -34.69 4.98 1.50
N LEU A 567 -34.45 4.60 0.24
CA LEU A 567 -33.61 5.35 -0.69
C LEU A 567 -34.41 6.48 -1.33
N SER A 568 -33.73 7.59 -1.66
CA SER A 568 -34.31 8.67 -2.44
C SER A 568 -33.42 9.00 -3.63
N LEU A 569 -34.02 9.19 -4.80
CA LEU A 569 -33.36 9.68 -5.99
C LEU A 569 -33.42 11.20 -6.02
N GLU A 570 -32.24 11.80 -5.99
CA GLU A 570 -32.07 13.24 -6.13
C GLU A 570 -31.91 13.58 -7.61
N ALA A 571 -32.81 14.41 -8.14
CA ALA A 571 -32.87 14.81 -9.53
C ALA A 571 -32.90 16.33 -9.70
N MET A 572 -32.37 16.81 -10.82
CA MET A 572 -32.51 18.18 -11.27
C MET A 572 -32.90 18.19 -12.75
N VAL A 573 -33.94 18.94 -13.09
CA VAL A 573 -34.45 19.04 -14.45
C VAL A 573 -34.18 20.44 -14.97
N ALA A 574 -33.52 20.55 -16.12
CA ALA A 574 -33.45 21.77 -16.91
C ALA A 574 -34.39 21.60 -18.11
N ALA A 575 -35.66 22.01 -17.94
CA ALA A 575 -36.69 21.91 -18.95
C ALA A 575 -36.53 23.01 -20.00
N ARG A 576 -36.54 22.61 -21.27
CA ARG A 576 -36.36 23.46 -22.46
C ARG A 576 -37.33 23.01 -23.56
N ASP A 577 -37.67 23.92 -24.46
CA ASP A 577 -38.41 23.57 -25.68
C ASP A 577 -37.48 22.81 -26.64
N SER A 578 -37.51 21.47 -26.55
CA SER A 578 -36.71 20.60 -27.40
C SER A 578 -37.35 19.22 -27.49
N ALA A 579 -37.28 18.62 -28.68
CA ALA A 579 -37.71 17.23 -28.91
C ALA A 579 -36.76 16.20 -28.25
N ASN A 580 -35.63 16.63 -27.68
CA ASN A 580 -34.63 15.75 -27.09
C ASN A 580 -34.66 15.84 -25.55
N LEU A 581 -34.62 14.70 -24.88
CA LEU A 581 -34.34 14.57 -23.45
C LEU A 581 -32.97 13.93 -23.26
N LEU A 582 -32.05 14.65 -22.62
CA LEU A 582 -30.73 14.16 -22.24
C LEU A 582 -30.71 13.82 -20.74
N VAL A 583 -30.37 12.58 -20.40
CA VAL A 583 -30.26 12.08 -19.03
C VAL A 583 -28.79 11.92 -18.67
N VAL A 584 -28.35 12.53 -17.58
CA VAL A 584 -26.95 12.58 -17.17
C VAL A 584 -26.76 11.85 -15.85
N PHE A 585 -25.95 10.80 -15.88
CA PHE A 585 -25.50 10.04 -14.71
C PHE A 585 -24.05 10.40 -14.40
N HIS A 586 -23.75 10.69 -13.14
CA HIS A 586 -22.39 11.05 -12.73
C HIS A 586 -21.51 9.80 -12.51
N GLY A 587 -20.20 9.95 -12.72
CA GLY A 587 -19.23 8.89 -12.41
C GLY A 587 -18.92 8.77 -10.91
N ALA A 588 -17.81 8.11 -10.59
CA ALA A 588 -17.29 8.07 -9.22
C ALA A 588 -17.11 9.49 -8.65
N THR A 589 -17.55 9.69 -7.41
CA THR A 589 -17.53 10.99 -6.75
C THR A 589 -16.42 11.07 -5.71
N ASP A 590 -15.51 12.02 -5.91
CA ASP A 590 -14.52 12.39 -4.90
C ASP A 590 -15.22 13.12 -3.74
N ARG A 591 -15.43 12.39 -2.65
CA ARG A 591 -16.14 12.86 -1.44
C ARG A 591 -15.37 13.94 -0.67
N ALA A 592 -14.10 14.17 -0.99
CA ALA A 592 -13.34 15.30 -0.46
C ALA A 592 -13.62 16.61 -1.21
N LYS A 593 -14.10 16.51 -2.46
CA LYS A 593 -14.32 17.66 -3.35
C LYS A 593 -15.80 17.98 -3.57
N TYR A 594 -16.66 16.96 -3.58
CA TYR A 594 -18.06 17.11 -3.93
C TYR A 594 -18.98 16.46 -2.89
N GLU A 595 -20.04 17.17 -2.55
CA GLU A 595 -21.11 16.69 -1.67
C GLU A 595 -22.26 16.08 -2.47
N HIS A 596 -22.92 15.06 -1.89
CA HIS A 596 -24.19 14.54 -2.41
C HIS A 596 -25.32 15.55 -2.15
N PRO A 597 -26.23 15.78 -3.11
CA PRO A 597 -26.27 15.19 -4.46
C PRO A 597 -25.34 15.90 -5.44
N ARG A 598 -24.86 15.19 -6.46
CA ARG A 598 -23.95 15.75 -7.46
C ARG A 598 -24.59 15.70 -8.84
N PHE A 599 -24.58 16.83 -9.55
CA PHE A 599 -25.08 16.93 -10.92
C PHE A 599 -23.94 17.41 -11.84
N GLU A 600 -23.38 16.48 -12.63
CA GLU A 600 -22.25 16.74 -13.53
C GLU A 600 -22.68 17.44 -14.84
N TRP A 601 -21.72 18.05 -15.54
CA TRP A 601 -21.86 18.61 -16.90
C TRP A 601 -22.83 19.79 -17.10
N GLN A 602 -23.41 20.34 -16.04
CA GLN A 602 -24.38 21.46 -16.12
C GLN A 602 -23.93 22.61 -17.03
N SER A 603 -22.73 23.16 -16.79
CA SER A 603 -22.21 24.27 -17.60
C SER A 603 -21.84 23.86 -19.03
N THR A 604 -21.49 22.59 -19.23
CA THR A 604 -21.13 22.07 -20.56
C THR A 604 -22.37 21.80 -21.41
N LEU A 605 -23.49 21.49 -20.77
CA LEU A 605 -24.78 21.18 -21.41
C LEU A 605 -25.77 22.34 -21.35
N ALA A 606 -25.33 23.53 -20.93
CA ALA A 606 -26.17 24.72 -20.82
C ALA A 606 -26.80 25.10 -22.17
N GLU A 607 -26.04 24.96 -23.26
CA GLU A 607 -26.45 25.32 -24.63
C GLU A 607 -26.76 24.10 -25.50
N PHE A 608 -26.74 22.89 -24.93
CA PHE A 608 -27.08 21.69 -25.69
C PHE A 608 -28.58 21.64 -25.96
N ASP A 609 -28.98 21.42 -27.21
CA ASP A 609 -30.38 21.31 -27.66
C ASP A 609 -31.04 20.02 -27.14
N ALA A 610 -31.41 20.06 -25.85
CA ALA A 610 -32.21 19.07 -25.14
C ALA A 610 -32.73 19.67 -23.83
N SER A 611 -33.89 19.20 -23.36
CA SER A 611 -34.17 19.20 -21.93
C SER A 611 -33.19 18.26 -21.22
N VAL A 612 -32.71 18.59 -20.02
CA VAL A 612 -31.68 17.79 -19.34
C VAL A 612 -32.16 17.32 -17.96
N LEU A 613 -32.12 16.01 -17.72
CA LEU A 613 -32.34 15.39 -16.42
C LEU A 613 -30.99 14.97 -15.82
N TYR A 614 -30.57 15.61 -14.74
CA TYR A 614 -29.39 15.22 -13.97
C TYR A 614 -29.81 14.36 -12.79
N LEU A 615 -29.16 13.20 -12.62
CA LEU A 615 -29.45 12.27 -11.54
C LEU A 615 -28.23 12.10 -10.64
N ALA A 616 -28.44 12.07 -9.33
CA ALA A 616 -27.41 11.68 -8.37
C ALA A 616 -27.60 10.24 -7.90
N ASP A 617 -26.51 9.48 -7.79
CA ASP A 617 -26.51 8.07 -7.40
C ASP A 617 -27.02 7.90 -5.96
N PRO A 618 -28.21 7.31 -5.74
CA PRO A 618 -28.82 7.19 -4.40
C PRO A 618 -27.97 6.40 -3.41
N VAL A 619 -27.12 5.48 -3.90
CA VAL A 619 -26.24 4.68 -3.05
C VAL A 619 -25.26 5.55 -2.28
N LEU A 620 -24.89 6.73 -2.82
CA LEU A 620 -23.96 7.65 -2.16
C LEU A 620 -24.56 8.39 -0.95
N ALA A 621 -25.86 8.19 -0.69
CA ALA A 621 -26.51 8.64 0.55
C ALA A 621 -26.37 7.63 1.69
N LEU A 622 -26.10 6.35 1.39
CA LEU A 622 -26.01 5.28 2.39
C LEU A 622 -24.78 5.41 3.31
N ALA A 623 -23.68 6.01 2.83
CA ALA A 623 -22.49 6.23 3.63
C ALA A 623 -21.71 7.48 3.17
N PRO A 624 -20.98 8.18 4.06
CA PRO A 624 -20.22 9.37 3.68
C PRO A 624 -18.98 9.07 2.83
N ASP A 625 -18.45 7.86 2.92
CA ASP A 625 -17.19 7.40 2.31
C ASP A 625 -17.38 6.57 1.03
N ILE A 626 -18.59 6.06 0.76
CA ILE A 626 -18.89 5.41 -0.52
C ILE A 626 -18.81 6.45 -1.64
N THR A 627 -18.05 6.11 -2.68
CA THR A 627 -17.77 7.04 -3.79
C THR A 627 -18.46 6.66 -5.08
N LEU A 628 -19.01 5.45 -5.18
CA LEU A 628 -19.61 4.93 -6.41
C LEU A 628 -20.57 3.78 -6.07
N GLY A 629 -21.81 3.83 -6.59
CA GLY A 629 -22.81 2.75 -6.46
C GLY A 629 -23.40 2.29 -7.80
N TRP A 630 -22.89 2.81 -8.92
CA TRP A 630 -23.30 2.47 -10.29
C TRP A 630 -24.79 2.67 -10.58
N TYR A 631 -25.53 3.36 -9.71
CA TYR A 631 -27.00 3.43 -9.76
C TYR A 631 -27.65 2.03 -9.81
N VAL A 632 -27.01 1.03 -9.21
CA VAL A 632 -27.59 -0.33 -9.11
C VAL A 632 -28.63 -0.38 -8.00
N GLY A 633 -28.36 0.30 -6.88
CA GLY A 633 -29.23 0.32 -5.71
C GLY A 633 -28.85 -0.73 -4.66
N THR A 634 -29.83 -1.26 -3.94
CA THR A 634 -29.68 -2.23 -2.83
C THR A 634 -30.35 -3.55 -3.17
N SER A 635 -30.20 -4.57 -2.32
CA SER A 635 -30.90 -5.86 -2.47
C SER A 635 -32.41 -5.71 -2.74
N ALA A 636 -33.09 -4.71 -2.17
CA ALA A 636 -34.53 -4.46 -2.32
C ALA A 636 -34.92 -3.41 -3.36
N VAL A 637 -34.00 -2.53 -3.75
CA VAL A 637 -34.27 -1.40 -4.66
C VAL A 637 -33.34 -1.47 -5.86
N ASP A 638 -33.89 -1.80 -7.03
CA ASP A 638 -33.26 -1.63 -8.34
C ASP A 638 -33.46 -0.19 -8.82
N VAL A 639 -32.41 0.62 -8.64
CA VAL A 639 -32.42 2.04 -9.02
C VAL A 639 -32.52 2.20 -10.54
N SER A 640 -31.99 1.27 -11.34
CA SER A 640 -32.02 1.38 -12.81
C SER A 640 -33.45 1.39 -13.38
N ARG A 641 -34.36 0.58 -12.79
CA ARG A 641 -35.79 0.55 -13.15
C ARG A 641 -36.50 1.84 -12.79
N HIS A 642 -36.19 2.41 -11.61
CA HIS A 642 -36.73 3.71 -11.20
C HIS A 642 -36.25 4.84 -12.11
N CYS A 643 -34.97 4.84 -12.49
CA CYS A 643 -34.44 5.80 -13.46
C CYS A 643 -35.13 5.67 -14.82
N ALA A 644 -35.26 4.46 -15.36
CA ALA A 644 -35.96 4.23 -16.63
C ALA A 644 -37.40 4.75 -16.59
N ARG A 645 -38.14 4.43 -15.53
CA ARG A 645 -39.53 4.85 -15.37
C ARG A 645 -39.67 6.37 -15.24
N LEU A 646 -38.77 7.02 -14.49
CA LEU A 646 -38.73 8.47 -14.38
C LEU A 646 -38.48 9.12 -15.74
N VAL A 647 -37.58 8.55 -16.53
CA VAL A 647 -37.26 9.07 -17.86
C VAL A 647 -38.44 8.97 -18.82
N GLU A 648 -39.18 7.86 -18.83
CA GLU A 648 -40.39 7.71 -19.65
C GLU A 648 -41.45 8.78 -19.31
N ARG A 649 -41.71 8.97 -18.01
CA ARG A 649 -42.69 9.95 -17.54
C ARG A 649 -42.28 11.37 -17.91
N LEU A 650 -41.02 11.71 -17.65
CA LEU A 650 -40.49 13.03 -17.95
C LEU A 650 -40.48 13.29 -19.47
N ALA A 651 -40.13 12.30 -20.29
CA ALA A 651 -40.20 12.42 -21.74
C ALA A 651 -41.64 12.70 -22.22
N GLY A 652 -42.64 12.01 -21.65
CA GLY A 652 -44.05 12.28 -21.93
C GLY A 652 -44.48 13.70 -21.53
N MET A 653 -44.11 14.16 -20.34
CA MET A 653 -44.42 15.52 -19.85
C MET A 653 -43.79 16.61 -20.72
N LEU A 654 -42.57 16.37 -21.21
CA LEU A 654 -41.82 17.31 -22.06
C LEU A 654 -42.11 17.13 -23.56
N SER A 655 -42.96 16.18 -23.94
CA SER A 655 -43.19 15.79 -25.34
C SER A 655 -41.88 15.47 -26.10
N ALA A 656 -40.87 14.96 -25.38
CA ALA A 656 -39.59 14.59 -25.96
C ALA A 656 -39.73 13.27 -26.74
N THR A 657 -39.35 13.29 -28.02
CA THR A 657 -39.43 12.13 -28.92
C THR A 657 -38.12 11.37 -29.01
N ARG A 658 -37.01 11.94 -28.49
CA ARG A 658 -35.70 11.28 -28.45
C ARG A 658 -35.12 11.32 -27.04
N VAL A 659 -34.78 10.15 -26.51
CA VAL A 659 -34.15 9.99 -25.19
C VAL A 659 -32.70 9.57 -25.35
N ILE A 660 -31.79 10.37 -24.80
CA ILE A 660 -30.34 10.14 -24.82
C ILE A 660 -29.89 10.00 -23.37
N MET A 661 -29.20 8.92 -23.02
CA MET A 661 -28.70 8.67 -21.67
C MET A 661 -27.18 8.62 -21.69
N THR A 662 -26.51 9.46 -20.91
CA THR A 662 -25.04 9.59 -20.92
C THR A 662 -24.46 9.56 -19.52
N GLY A 663 -23.21 9.11 -19.44
CA GLY A 663 -22.42 9.16 -18.23
C GLY A 663 -21.00 8.64 -18.48
N THR A 664 -20.09 9.02 -17.59
CA THR A 664 -18.70 8.53 -17.62
C THR A 664 -18.50 7.44 -16.58
N SER A 665 -17.66 6.44 -16.88
CA SER A 665 -17.26 5.44 -15.88
C SER A 665 -18.49 4.74 -15.27
N GLY A 666 -18.70 4.84 -13.96
CA GLY A 666 -19.89 4.29 -13.30
C GLY A 666 -21.23 4.93 -13.70
N GLY A 667 -21.22 6.20 -14.14
CA GLY A 667 -22.41 6.81 -14.75
C GLY A 667 -22.67 6.25 -16.15
N GLY A 668 -21.63 5.81 -16.86
CA GLY A 668 -21.78 5.10 -18.13
C GLY A 668 -22.40 3.71 -17.95
N PHE A 669 -22.09 3.02 -16.84
CA PHE A 669 -22.81 1.81 -16.45
C PHE A 669 -24.30 2.10 -16.25
N ALA A 670 -24.64 3.17 -15.50
CA ALA A 670 -26.02 3.56 -15.25
C ALA A 670 -26.79 3.92 -16.54
N ALA A 671 -26.13 4.62 -17.47
CA ALA A 671 -26.69 4.93 -18.78
C ALA A 671 -27.05 3.67 -19.58
N LEU A 672 -26.17 2.66 -19.58
CA LEU A 672 -26.44 1.34 -20.18
C LEU A 672 -27.61 0.64 -19.46
N ALA A 673 -27.58 0.61 -18.12
CA ALA A 673 -28.57 -0.10 -17.32
C ALA A 673 -29.99 0.50 -17.41
N ALA A 674 -30.13 1.83 -17.47
CA ALA A 674 -31.43 2.48 -17.61
C ALA A 674 -31.92 2.50 -19.07
N SER A 675 -31.04 2.77 -20.05
CA SER A 675 -31.44 2.88 -21.46
C SER A 675 -31.97 1.57 -22.02
N ARG A 676 -31.42 0.41 -21.62
CA ARG A 676 -31.93 -0.90 -22.03
C ARG A 676 -33.41 -1.14 -21.69
N LEU A 677 -33.92 -0.40 -20.69
CA LEU A 677 -35.29 -0.52 -20.20
C LEU A 677 -36.25 0.50 -20.84
N VAL A 678 -35.74 1.43 -21.65
CA VAL A 678 -36.54 2.46 -22.33
C VAL A 678 -36.46 2.25 -23.84
N PRO A 679 -37.49 1.65 -24.47
CA PRO A 679 -37.49 1.34 -25.90
C PRO A 679 -37.21 2.57 -26.78
N GLY A 680 -36.40 2.39 -27.82
CA GLY A 680 -36.05 3.47 -28.76
C GLY A 680 -35.09 4.54 -28.21
N SER A 681 -34.69 4.46 -26.93
CA SER A 681 -33.68 5.36 -26.36
C SER A 681 -32.26 4.99 -26.82
N ILE A 682 -31.29 5.90 -26.59
CA ILE A 682 -29.87 5.62 -26.83
C ILE A 682 -29.01 5.82 -25.58
N ALA A 683 -28.15 4.85 -25.27
CA ALA A 683 -27.08 4.98 -24.30
C ALA A 683 -25.82 5.54 -24.98
N VAL A 684 -25.21 6.58 -24.40
CA VAL A 684 -23.94 7.17 -24.85
C VAL A 684 -22.91 7.10 -23.70
N PRO A 685 -22.45 5.89 -23.33
CA PRO A 685 -21.51 5.76 -22.23
C PRO A 685 -20.08 6.13 -22.65
N PHE A 686 -19.35 6.80 -21.76
CA PHE A 686 -17.93 7.14 -21.95
C PHE A 686 -17.06 6.31 -20.99
N ALA A 687 -16.19 5.47 -21.57
CA ALA A 687 -15.33 4.51 -20.88
C ALA A 687 -16.05 3.84 -19.67
N PRO A 688 -17.24 3.24 -19.89
CA PRO A 688 -18.06 2.73 -18.81
C PRO A 688 -17.44 1.49 -18.15
N GLN A 689 -17.79 1.27 -16.89
CA GLN A 689 -17.84 -0.12 -16.42
C GLN A 689 -19.04 -0.81 -17.06
N THR A 690 -18.88 -2.08 -17.42
CA THR A 690 -19.96 -2.92 -17.99
C THR A 690 -20.31 -4.11 -17.12
N THR A 691 -19.44 -4.49 -16.20
CA THR A 691 -19.69 -5.55 -15.20
C THR A 691 -19.14 -5.07 -13.86
N VAL A 692 -20.00 -4.89 -12.85
CA VAL A 692 -19.59 -4.30 -11.56
C VAL A 692 -18.49 -5.13 -10.90
N SER A 693 -18.61 -6.46 -10.91
CA SER A 693 -17.64 -7.38 -10.27
C SER A 693 -16.25 -7.38 -10.90
N ARG A 694 -16.12 -6.91 -12.15
CA ARG A 694 -14.83 -6.76 -12.86
C ARG A 694 -14.11 -5.46 -12.53
N TYR A 695 -14.74 -4.57 -11.76
CA TYR A 695 -14.10 -3.34 -11.29
C TYR A 695 -13.14 -3.59 -10.12
N TYR A 696 -12.49 -2.54 -9.60
CA TYR A 696 -11.54 -2.65 -8.49
C TYR A 696 -12.17 -3.32 -7.26
N LYS A 697 -11.66 -4.51 -6.90
CA LYS A 697 -12.20 -5.40 -5.85
C LYS A 697 -12.60 -4.70 -4.56
N ARG A 698 -11.79 -3.75 -4.07
CA ARG A 698 -12.10 -2.98 -2.85
C ARG A 698 -13.39 -2.16 -3.02
N ARG A 699 -13.53 -1.43 -4.13
CA ARG A 699 -14.72 -0.60 -4.41
C ARG A 699 -15.97 -1.45 -4.53
N VAL A 700 -15.86 -2.59 -5.21
CA VAL A 700 -16.95 -3.57 -5.36
C VAL A 700 -17.37 -4.08 -3.99
N ARG A 701 -16.42 -4.59 -3.20
CA ARG A 701 -16.69 -5.10 -1.86
C ARG A 701 -17.32 -4.04 -0.96
N ASP A 702 -16.75 -2.83 -0.89
CA ASP A 702 -17.26 -1.76 -0.04
C ASP A 702 -18.71 -1.39 -0.43
N TYR A 703 -19.05 -1.39 -1.74
CA TYR A 703 -20.43 -1.25 -2.22
C TYR A 703 -21.32 -2.43 -1.84
N LEU A 704 -20.90 -3.67 -2.11
CA LEU A 704 -21.71 -4.87 -1.87
C LEU A 704 -22.01 -5.07 -0.37
N THR A 705 -21.01 -4.84 0.49
CA THR A 705 -21.20 -4.89 1.96
C THR A 705 -22.23 -3.88 2.44
N LEU A 706 -22.26 -2.70 1.84
CA LEU A 706 -23.21 -1.64 2.21
C LEU A 706 -24.61 -1.89 1.67
N ALA A 707 -24.72 -2.29 0.40
CA ALA A 707 -25.98 -2.32 -0.33
C ALA A 707 -26.68 -3.69 -0.34
N PHE A 708 -25.96 -4.77 0.02
CA PHE A 708 -26.46 -6.14 0.07
C PHE A 708 -26.10 -6.82 1.40
N PRO A 709 -26.41 -6.23 2.56
CA PRO A 709 -25.95 -6.73 3.87
C PRO A 709 -26.47 -8.15 4.19
N ASP A 710 -27.62 -8.54 3.64
CA ASP A 710 -28.26 -9.83 3.86
C ASP A 710 -27.77 -10.96 2.94
N HIS A 711 -26.80 -10.68 2.07
CA HIS A 711 -26.33 -11.64 1.07
C HIS A 711 -24.84 -11.94 1.24
N GLU A 712 -24.48 -13.20 1.02
CA GLU A 712 -23.08 -13.59 0.87
C GLU A 712 -22.47 -12.85 -0.31
N LEU A 713 -21.44 -12.03 -0.05
CA LEU A 713 -20.90 -11.07 -1.02
C LEU A 713 -20.46 -11.72 -2.33
N GLU A 714 -19.91 -12.93 -2.26
CA GLU A 714 -19.45 -13.69 -3.44
C GLU A 714 -20.61 -14.21 -4.30
N ALA A 715 -21.81 -14.38 -3.73
CA ALA A 715 -22.99 -14.83 -4.45
C ALA A 715 -23.74 -13.67 -5.14
N VAL A 716 -23.60 -12.44 -4.64
CA VAL A 716 -24.34 -11.26 -5.14
C VAL A 716 -24.17 -11.03 -6.65
N PRO A 717 -22.96 -11.07 -7.24
CA PRO A 717 -22.80 -10.87 -8.68
C PRO A 717 -23.60 -11.84 -9.55
N ALA A 718 -23.74 -13.10 -9.11
CA ALA A 718 -24.53 -14.10 -9.82
C ALA A 718 -26.03 -13.93 -9.57
N LEU A 719 -26.43 -13.71 -8.31
CA LEU A 719 -27.84 -13.58 -7.91
C LEU A 719 -28.52 -12.33 -8.50
N PHE A 720 -27.76 -11.26 -8.72
CA PHE A 720 -28.25 -9.97 -9.23
C PHE A 720 -27.59 -9.59 -10.58
N ALA A 721 -27.21 -10.58 -11.38
CA ALA A 721 -26.56 -10.38 -12.68
C ALA A 721 -27.42 -9.54 -13.66
N ASP A 722 -28.75 -9.57 -13.51
CA ASP A 722 -29.73 -8.78 -14.26
C ASP A 722 -29.54 -7.25 -14.14
N ARG A 723 -28.83 -6.79 -13.10
CA ARG A 723 -28.51 -5.38 -12.86
C ARG A 723 -27.05 -5.10 -12.52
N LEU A 724 -26.22 -6.12 -12.33
CA LEU A 724 -24.78 -5.97 -12.07
C LEU A 724 -23.90 -6.25 -13.31
N ASP A 725 -24.43 -6.91 -14.33
CA ASP A 725 -23.67 -7.31 -15.52
C ASP A 725 -24.36 -6.90 -16.83
N MET A 726 -23.95 -5.76 -17.37
CA MET A 726 -24.43 -5.26 -18.66
C MET A 726 -23.85 -6.05 -19.83
N VAL A 727 -22.75 -6.78 -19.67
CA VAL A 727 -22.26 -7.69 -20.71
C VAL A 727 -23.28 -8.82 -20.92
N GLU A 728 -23.77 -9.40 -19.83
CA GLU A 728 -24.81 -10.43 -19.89
C GLU A 728 -26.13 -9.87 -20.43
N GLN A 729 -26.56 -8.68 -19.98
CA GLN A 729 -27.83 -8.12 -20.43
C GLN A 729 -27.81 -7.70 -21.90
N TYR A 730 -26.69 -7.17 -22.39
CA TYR A 730 -26.55 -6.82 -23.80
C TYR A 730 -26.17 -8.03 -24.69
N ALA A 731 -25.85 -9.20 -24.14
CA ALA A 731 -25.82 -10.42 -24.95
C ALA A 731 -27.23 -10.82 -25.46
N LYS A 732 -28.29 -10.28 -24.84
CA LYS A 732 -29.70 -10.48 -25.21
C LYS A 732 -30.13 -9.38 -26.20
N ALA A 733 -31.24 -9.63 -26.92
CA ALA A 733 -31.87 -8.62 -27.76
C ALA A 733 -32.42 -7.48 -26.89
N THR A 734 -32.21 -6.24 -27.34
CA THR A 734 -32.60 -5.00 -26.63
C THR A 734 -33.25 -4.03 -27.60
N ASP A 735 -34.24 -3.28 -27.14
CA ASP A 735 -34.97 -2.29 -27.98
C ASP A 735 -34.35 -0.89 -27.96
N ASN A 736 -33.22 -0.72 -27.27
CA ASN A 736 -32.47 0.52 -27.21
C ASN A 736 -31.23 0.48 -28.13
N TYR A 737 -30.65 1.66 -28.35
CA TYR A 737 -29.41 1.83 -29.10
C TYR A 737 -28.23 2.10 -28.16
N VAL A 738 -27.01 1.79 -28.61
CA VAL A 738 -25.79 2.10 -27.85
C VAL A 738 -24.76 2.79 -28.75
N TYR A 739 -24.27 3.94 -28.31
CA TYR A 739 -23.12 4.64 -28.88
C TYR A 739 -22.01 4.70 -27.83
N TYR A 740 -21.22 3.63 -27.76
CA TYR A 740 -20.18 3.42 -26.77
C TYR A 740 -18.92 4.19 -27.16
N VAL A 741 -18.48 5.11 -26.31
CA VAL A 741 -17.24 5.86 -26.53
C VAL A 741 -16.16 5.35 -25.59
N GLN A 742 -15.06 4.82 -26.14
CA GLN A 742 -13.93 4.35 -25.35
C GLN A 742 -12.71 5.25 -25.54
N ASN A 743 -12.05 5.62 -24.43
CA ASN A 743 -10.72 6.21 -24.48
C ASN A 743 -9.68 5.13 -24.83
N LEU A 744 -8.90 5.35 -25.89
CA LEU A 744 -7.85 4.42 -26.36
C LEU A 744 -6.71 4.22 -25.36
N ARG A 745 -6.47 5.21 -24.49
CA ARG A 745 -5.40 5.15 -23.48
C ARG A 745 -5.87 4.67 -22.10
N ASP A 746 -6.97 3.93 -22.06
CA ASP A 746 -7.56 3.37 -20.83
C ASP A 746 -7.58 1.83 -20.87
N ALA A 747 -6.38 1.24 -20.76
CA ALA A 747 -6.17 -0.20 -20.92
C ALA A 747 -7.02 -1.06 -19.97
N PHE A 748 -7.24 -0.58 -18.73
CA PHE A 748 -8.08 -1.30 -17.76
C PHE A 748 -9.54 -1.39 -18.24
N HIS A 749 -10.16 -0.27 -18.62
CA HIS A 749 -11.55 -0.33 -19.11
C HIS A 749 -11.65 -1.03 -20.46
N ILE A 750 -10.62 -0.92 -21.30
CA ILE A 750 -10.55 -1.69 -22.55
C ILE A 750 -10.64 -3.19 -22.25
N ARG A 751 -9.73 -3.71 -21.40
CA ARG A 751 -9.63 -5.14 -21.13
C ARG A 751 -10.80 -5.68 -20.31
N GLU A 752 -11.17 -5.01 -19.23
CA GLU A 752 -12.15 -5.54 -18.26
C GLU A 752 -13.60 -5.24 -18.66
N HIS A 753 -13.84 -4.23 -19.51
CA HIS A 753 -15.20 -3.74 -19.79
C HIS A 753 -15.55 -3.63 -21.28
N LEU A 754 -14.74 -2.97 -22.11
CA LEU A 754 -15.01 -2.83 -23.54
C LEU A 754 -14.93 -4.18 -24.24
N VAL A 755 -13.82 -4.92 -24.13
CA VAL A 755 -13.60 -6.17 -24.86
C VAL A 755 -14.72 -7.18 -24.58
N PRO A 756 -15.10 -7.43 -23.31
CA PRO A 756 -16.23 -8.31 -23.00
C PRO A 756 -17.56 -7.81 -23.57
N PHE A 757 -17.82 -6.50 -23.50
CA PHE A 757 -19.05 -5.91 -24.04
C PHE A 757 -19.12 -5.98 -25.56
N ALA A 758 -18.01 -5.68 -26.25
CA ALA A 758 -17.89 -5.78 -27.70
C ALA A 758 -18.13 -7.22 -28.18
N ALA A 759 -17.54 -8.20 -27.48
CA ALA A 759 -17.77 -9.61 -27.75
C ALA A 759 -19.25 -10.00 -27.58
N ALA A 760 -19.89 -9.58 -26.48
CA ALA A 760 -21.32 -9.81 -26.25
C ALA A 760 -22.22 -9.09 -27.27
N ALA A 761 -21.77 -7.97 -27.82
CA ALA A 761 -22.45 -7.23 -28.87
C ALA A 761 -22.18 -7.75 -30.30
N GLY A 762 -21.40 -8.81 -30.45
CA GLY A 762 -21.03 -9.36 -31.75
C GLY A 762 -20.11 -8.45 -32.58
N ILE A 763 -19.38 -7.55 -31.93
CA ILE A 763 -18.43 -6.62 -32.56
C ILE A 763 -17.03 -7.20 -32.40
N THR A 764 -16.49 -7.76 -33.48
CA THR A 764 -15.22 -8.52 -33.48
C THR A 764 -13.99 -7.68 -33.83
N GLY A 765 -14.15 -6.40 -34.18
CA GLY A 765 -13.08 -5.46 -34.53
C GLY A 765 -12.68 -4.47 -33.43
N VAL A 766 -11.68 -3.62 -33.71
CA VAL A 766 -11.14 -2.56 -32.82
C VAL A 766 -12.07 -1.32 -32.85
N GLY A 767 -13.37 -1.53 -32.59
CA GLY A 767 -14.46 -0.58 -32.84
C GLY A 767 -15.31 -0.96 -34.05
N GLY A 768 -16.47 -0.31 -34.21
CA GLY A 768 -17.40 -0.58 -35.31
C GLY A 768 -18.87 -0.69 -34.89
N THR A 769 -19.70 -1.18 -35.80
CA THR A 769 -21.15 -1.31 -35.61
C THR A 769 -21.55 -2.78 -35.49
N SER A 770 -22.50 -3.11 -34.62
CA SER A 770 -23.08 -4.45 -34.53
C SER A 770 -23.83 -4.82 -35.82
N ALA A 771 -24.00 -6.12 -36.07
CA ALA A 771 -24.63 -6.63 -37.29
C ALA A 771 -26.07 -6.12 -37.50
N ASP A 772 -26.82 -5.92 -36.41
CA ASP A 772 -28.18 -5.38 -36.41
C ASP A 772 -28.24 -3.84 -36.46
N GLY A 773 -27.09 -3.16 -36.48
CA GLY A 773 -26.99 -1.71 -36.52
C GLY A 773 -27.36 -1.00 -35.21
N SER A 774 -27.74 -1.72 -34.15
CA SER A 774 -28.24 -1.12 -32.90
C SER A 774 -27.13 -0.55 -32.01
N ARG A 775 -25.88 -0.97 -32.22
CA ARG A 775 -24.74 -0.61 -31.37
C ARG A 775 -23.58 -0.11 -32.20
N MET A 776 -22.91 0.93 -31.72
CA MET A 776 -21.69 1.49 -32.29
C MET A 776 -20.66 1.66 -31.18
N ILE A 777 -19.46 1.17 -31.41
CA ILE A 777 -18.28 1.39 -30.55
C ILE A 777 -17.34 2.33 -31.30
N VAL A 778 -17.06 3.46 -30.68
CA VAL A 778 -16.12 4.47 -31.16
C VAL A 778 -14.94 4.53 -30.22
N LEU A 779 -13.75 4.36 -30.78
CA LEU A 779 -12.50 4.49 -30.04
C LEU A 779 -11.91 5.87 -30.32
N GLU A 780 -11.65 6.62 -29.26
CA GLU A 780 -11.16 7.99 -29.34
C GLU A 780 -9.90 8.14 -28.48
N ASP A 781 -8.95 8.96 -28.94
CA ASP A 781 -7.83 9.40 -28.11
C ASP A 781 -8.26 10.64 -27.32
N LEU A 782 -8.87 10.41 -26.15
CA LEU A 782 -9.50 11.47 -25.36
C LEU A 782 -8.52 12.10 -24.37
N ARG A 783 -7.72 11.26 -23.70
CA ARG A 783 -6.72 11.67 -22.69
C ARG A 783 -5.86 10.50 -22.27
N GLU A 784 -4.77 10.79 -21.56
CA GLU A 784 -3.98 9.77 -20.88
C GLU A 784 -4.74 9.14 -19.70
N GLY A 785 -4.82 7.80 -19.67
CA GLY A 785 -5.45 7.04 -18.58
C GLY A 785 -6.96 7.17 -18.47
N HIS A 786 -7.52 6.71 -17.35
CA HIS A 786 -8.97 6.76 -17.09
C HIS A 786 -9.42 8.15 -16.57
N GLY A 787 -10.59 8.60 -17.03
CA GLY A 787 -11.41 9.65 -16.42
C GLY A 787 -12.22 10.44 -17.44
N PRO A 788 -12.82 11.58 -17.05
CA PRO A 788 -13.81 12.25 -17.88
C PRO A 788 -13.20 12.78 -19.19
N PRO A 789 -13.94 12.72 -20.31
CA PRO A 789 -13.50 13.27 -21.58
C PRO A 789 -13.36 14.80 -21.51
N PRO A 790 -12.50 15.41 -22.35
CA PRO A 790 -12.54 16.84 -22.61
C PRO A 790 -13.95 17.32 -23.02
N LYS A 791 -14.36 18.49 -22.51
CA LYS A 791 -15.72 19.03 -22.70
C LYS A 791 -16.17 19.08 -24.16
N ALA A 792 -15.28 19.53 -25.06
CA ALA A 792 -15.59 19.63 -26.49
C ALA A 792 -15.86 18.26 -27.11
N GLN A 793 -14.99 17.28 -26.82
CA GLN A 793 -15.16 15.90 -27.31
C GLN A 793 -16.39 15.23 -26.70
N PHE A 794 -16.73 15.52 -25.44
CA PHE A 794 -17.97 15.03 -24.82
C PHE A 794 -19.20 15.49 -25.60
N VAL A 795 -19.31 16.80 -25.88
CA VAL A 795 -20.43 17.37 -26.64
C VAL A 795 -20.45 16.86 -28.08
N GLU A 796 -19.28 16.78 -28.71
CA GLU A 796 -19.14 16.28 -30.09
C GLU A 796 -19.69 14.86 -30.23
N GLN A 797 -19.34 13.95 -29.31
CA GLN A 797 -19.81 12.57 -29.35
C GLN A 797 -21.31 12.46 -29.04
N LEU A 798 -21.88 13.33 -28.18
CA LEU A 798 -23.33 13.41 -27.99
C LEU A 798 -24.06 13.85 -29.28
N VAL A 799 -23.51 14.81 -30.02
CA VAL A 799 -24.07 15.23 -31.31
C VAL A 799 -24.00 14.08 -32.34
N LYS A 800 -22.87 13.36 -32.39
CA LYS A 800 -22.72 12.19 -33.27
C LYS A 800 -23.70 11.06 -32.90
N ALA A 801 -23.85 10.76 -31.61
CA ALA A 801 -24.81 9.76 -31.13
C ALA A 801 -26.26 10.12 -31.46
N ARG A 802 -26.65 11.41 -31.34
CA ARG A 802 -27.98 11.89 -31.75
C ARG A 802 -28.23 11.70 -33.25
N LYS A 803 -27.23 11.99 -34.09
CA LYS A 803 -27.31 11.76 -35.54
C LYS A 803 -27.45 10.27 -35.85
N PHE A 804 -26.65 9.43 -35.20
CA PHE A 804 -26.73 7.98 -35.30
C PHE A 804 -28.14 7.45 -34.95
N LEU A 805 -28.71 7.88 -33.82
CA LEU A 805 -30.08 7.52 -33.43
C LEU A 805 -31.12 7.94 -34.48
N THR A 806 -31.00 9.15 -35.02
CA THR A 806 -31.94 9.69 -36.01
C THR A 806 -31.90 8.88 -37.31
N GLN A 807 -30.72 8.49 -37.77
CA GLN A 807 -30.53 7.65 -38.96
C GLN A 807 -31.18 6.27 -38.75
N ARG A 808 -30.93 5.62 -37.60
CA ARG A 808 -31.49 4.29 -37.31
C ARG A 808 -32.99 4.29 -37.10
N ALA A 809 -33.55 5.36 -36.54
CA ALA A 809 -34.99 5.51 -36.43
C ALA A 809 -35.66 5.65 -37.81
N ALA A 810 -35.02 6.33 -38.77
CA ALA A 810 -35.50 6.43 -40.15
C ALA A 810 -35.47 5.07 -40.86
N ASP A 811 -34.37 4.31 -40.75
CA ASP A 811 -34.19 2.99 -41.37
C ASP A 811 -35.24 1.93 -40.91
N ARG A 812 -35.86 2.09 -39.72
CA ARG A 812 -36.93 1.21 -39.22
C ARG A 812 -38.34 1.59 -39.70
N THR A 813 -38.49 2.79 -40.27
CA THR A 813 -39.79 3.32 -40.75
C THR A 813 -39.91 3.30 -42.28
N SER A 814 -38.80 3.06 -42.99
CA SER A 814 -38.73 2.70 -44.42
C SER A 814 -38.75 1.19 -44.62
#